data_AF-Q8ZQ82-F1
#
_entry.id   AF-Q8ZQ82-F1
#
_cell.length_a   1.000
_cell.length_b   1.000
_cell.length_c   1.000
_cell.angle_alpha   90.00
_cell.angle_beta   90.00
_cell.angle_gamma   90.00
#
_symmetry.space_group_name_H-M   'P 1'
#
loop_
_entity.id
_entity.type
_entity.pdbx_description
1 polymer ?
#
loop_
_entity_poly.entity_id
_entity_poly.type
_entity_poly.pdbx_seq_one_letter_code
_entity_poly.pdbx_strand_id
1 'polypeptide(L)'
;MSKGGGKGHTPREAKDDLKSTQQLSVIDALSEGPIVGPVNGLQSVLINNTPVVDADGNSNIHGVTVVYQVGETPQAPLEGFEASGAETVLGVEVKHDNPVTRTVVSENVDRLRFTFGVQMLQETTDKGDRNPSSVNLLIQFQRSGIWNTEFDITINGKITTQYLASVVADNLPPRPFSVRMVRVTPDSTTDRLQNKTLWSSYTEIIDIRQGYPGTAVAGLLVDAEQFGSQQVTRNYHLRGRIFQVPSNYDPDTRTYTGLWDGAFKPAYTNNPAWCTMDKLTHPRYGLGRRIGGADVDKWALYAIAQYCDQPVPDGFGGTEPRMTLNAYITTQRKAYDVLADFCSVMRCMPVWNGRKMTFIQDRPSDKAWTYTNGNVVGGRFKYSFSALKDRHNAVEVRYTDPLNGWQTSTELVEDHASQARYGRNLLKMDAFGCTSRGQAHRTGLWVMMTELLETQTVDFSVGAEGLRHTPGDIIEVCDNDYAGASVGGRITDLDISTRTLTLDREITLPESGATTLNIVGPDGKPFSTEIQSQPAPDRVVTKVLPETVQPYSIWGLKLPSLKRRLFRCVRIKENDDGTYAITALQHVPEKESIVDNGAHFDPLPGTTNSIIPPAVQHLTVSTDNDSTLYQAKAKWGTPRVVKDVRFVVRLTTGSGNEGDPVRLVTTATTSETEYAFHELPLGDYTLTVRAINGYGQQGEPASVAFSIQAPEAPSTIEMTPGYFQITVTPHQTVYDASVQYEFWYSATQLATAADIQSKAQYLGVGSFWIKDGLKPLHDAWFYVRSVNLAGKSVFAEASGRPGMTRKGIWIFLRD
;
A
#
# COMPACT_ATOMS: atom_id res chain seq x y z
N MET A 1 18.51 -57.00 69.46
CA MET A 1 18.50 -56.59 68.04
C MET A 1 17.22 -55.79 67.76
N SER A 2 17.26 -54.46 67.85
CA SER A 2 16.19 -53.60 67.31
C SER A 2 16.71 -52.92 66.05
N LYS A 3 16.13 -53.25 64.89
CA LYS A 3 16.41 -52.59 63.62
C LYS A 3 15.87 -51.15 63.66
N GLY A 4 16.74 -50.16 63.79
CA GLY A 4 16.42 -48.76 63.57
C GLY A 4 16.38 -48.47 62.07
N GLY A 5 15.19 -48.24 61.52
CA GLY A 5 15.03 -47.76 60.15
C GLY A 5 15.45 -46.30 60.03
N GLY A 6 16.63 -46.06 59.45
CA GLY A 6 17.07 -44.72 59.07
C GLY A 6 16.30 -44.23 57.84
N LYS A 7 15.72 -43.03 57.92
CA LYS A 7 15.11 -42.33 56.78
C LYS A 7 16.18 -42.15 55.67
N GLY A 8 15.92 -42.66 54.47
CA GLY A 8 16.78 -42.44 53.30
C GLY A 8 16.79 -40.97 52.89
N HIS A 9 17.98 -40.43 52.59
CA HIS A 9 18.16 -39.09 52.05
C HIS A 9 17.75 -39.06 50.58
N THR A 10 16.92 -38.10 50.18
CA THR A 10 16.59 -37.85 48.77
C THR A 10 17.60 -36.85 48.21
N PRO A 11 18.40 -37.21 47.20
CA PRO A 11 19.37 -36.30 46.59
C PRO A 11 18.72 -35.00 46.12
N ARG A 12 19.38 -33.87 46.39
CA ARG A 12 18.99 -32.54 45.91
C ARG A 12 19.92 -32.09 44.79
N GLU A 13 19.33 -31.54 43.73
CA GLU A 13 20.08 -30.85 42.67
C GLU A 13 19.92 -29.33 42.83
N ALA A 14 21.04 -28.60 42.97
CA ALA A 14 21.04 -27.16 42.83
C ALA A 14 20.66 -26.77 41.39
N LYS A 15 19.97 -25.64 41.24
CA LYS A 15 19.62 -25.12 39.92
C LYS A 15 20.89 -24.66 39.21
N ASP A 16 20.91 -24.78 37.89
CA ASP A 16 21.96 -24.15 37.09
C ASP A 16 21.76 -22.63 37.19
N ASP A 17 22.77 -21.92 37.68
CA ASP A 17 22.71 -20.48 38.02
C ASP A 17 23.73 -19.63 37.25
N LEU A 18 24.66 -20.27 36.53
CA LEU A 18 25.54 -19.59 35.59
C LEU A 18 24.84 -19.38 34.24
N LYS A 19 24.75 -18.12 33.81
CA LYS A 19 24.27 -17.73 32.48
C LYS A 19 25.38 -17.02 31.72
N SER A 20 25.75 -17.53 30.54
CA SER A 20 26.77 -16.89 29.71
C SER A 20 26.31 -15.51 29.23
N THR A 21 26.99 -14.44 29.64
CA THR A 21 26.78 -13.09 29.10
C THR A 21 27.78 -12.85 27.97
N GLN A 22 27.35 -13.05 26.74
CA GLN A 22 28.04 -12.58 25.53
C GLN A 22 27.08 -11.71 24.74
N GLN A 23 27.59 -10.83 23.89
CA GLN A 23 26.77 -9.94 23.07
C GLN A 23 27.20 -10.08 21.60
N LEU A 24 26.25 -10.30 20.70
CA LEU A 24 26.47 -10.23 19.25
C LEU A 24 26.57 -8.77 18.85
N SER A 25 27.61 -8.39 18.10
CA SER A 25 27.77 -7.07 17.49
C SER A 25 27.99 -7.25 15.99
N VAL A 26 27.13 -6.65 15.17
CA VAL A 26 27.17 -6.76 13.71
C VAL A 26 26.79 -5.45 13.04
N ILE A 27 27.41 -5.15 11.89
CA ILE A 27 27.01 -4.07 11.00
C ILE A 27 26.52 -4.70 9.69
N ASP A 28 25.25 -4.49 9.36
CA ASP A 28 24.66 -4.91 8.09
C ASP A 28 24.66 -3.74 7.10
N ALA A 29 25.13 -3.98 5.87
CA ALA A 29 24.95 -3.06 4.75
C ALA A 29 23.56 -3.26 4.14
N LEU A 30 22.68 -2.27 4.28
CA LEU A 30 21.27 -2.39 3.90
C LEU A 30 21.07 -2.11 2.41
N SER A 31 21.50 -0.95 1.95
CA SER A 31 21.36 -0.51 0.56
C SER A 31 22.23 0.71 0.25
N GLU A 32 22.22 1.14 -1.01
CA GLU A 32 22.68 2.49 -1.39
C GLU A 32 21.72 3.55 -0.82
N GLY A 33 22.27 4.63 -0.26
CA GLY A 33 21.50 5.75 0.32
C GLY A 33 21.72 7.09 -0.41
N PRO A 34 20.95 8.14 -0.07
CA PRO A 34 20.12 8.22 1.14
C PRO A 34 18.80 7.44 1.04
N ILE A 35 18.41 6.77 2.12
CA ILE A 35 17.09 6.13 2.29
C ILE A 35 16.26 6.86 3.33
N VAL A 36 14.94 6.62 3.36
CA VAL A 36 14.10 7.12 4.47
C VAL A 36 14.36 6.33 5.75
N GLY A 37 14.57 5.01 5.65
CA GLY A 37 14.90 4.16 6.79
C GLY A 37 13.72 3.31 7.29
N PRO A 38 13.76 2.85 8.55
CA PRO A 38 12.74 1.95 9.10
C PRO A 38 11.33 2.52 9.05
N VAL A 39 10.36 1.74 8.55
CA VAL A 39 8.95 2.17 8.38
C VAL A 39 8.32 2.57 9.71
N ASN A 40 8.53 1.75 10.75
CA ASN A 40 7.96 1.93 12.09
C ASN A 40 9.04 1.85 13.19
N GLY A 41 10.21 2.46 12.96
CA GLY A 41 11.30 2.45 13.95
C GLY A 41 11.78 1.04 14.31
N LEU A 42 11.90 0.73 15.60
CA LEU A 42 12.36 -0.60 16.06
C LEU A 42 11.40 -1.74 15.72
N GLN A 43 10.11 -1.47 15.48
CA GLN A 43 9.16 -2.51 15.06
C GLN A 43 9.52 -3.07 13.67
N SER A 44 10.20 -2.25 12.87
CA SER A 44 10.71 -2.65 11.55
C SER A 44 11.99 -3.48 11.59
N VAL A 45 12.57 -3.72 12.78
CA VAL A 45 13.73 -4.59 12.95
C VAL A 45 13.25 -5.92 13.51
N LEU A 46 13.47 -6.99 12.76
CA LEU A 46 13.03 -8.34 13.11
C LEU A 46 14.24 -9.22 13.36
N ILE A 47 14.26 -9.84 14.52
CA ILE A 47 15.25 -10.85 14.89
C ILE A 47 14.56 -12.21 14.90
N ASN A 48 15.07 -13.18 14.14
CA ASN A 48 14.41 -14.49 13.97
C ASN A 48 12.93 -14.35 13.58
N ASN A 49 12.64 -13.41 12.67
CA ASN A 49 11.29 -13.03 12.21
C ASN A 49 10.35 -12.46 13.28
N THR A 50 10.86 -12.12 14.47
CA THR A 50 10.10 -11.47 15.54
C THR A 50 10.48 -10.00 15.62
N PRO A 51 9.53 -9.05 15.48
CA PRO A 51 9.79 -7.62 15.68
C PRO A 51 10.39 -7.36 17.07
N VAL A 52 11.43 -6.54 17.15
CA VAL A 52 12.11 -6.22 18.43
C VAL A 52 11.15 -5.59 19.44
N VAL A 53 10.23 -4.75 18.95
CA VAL A 53 9.12 -4.19 19.73
C VAL A 53 7.78 -4.50 19.07
N ASP A 54 6.73 -4.61 19.87
CA ASP A 54 5.36 -4.71 19.38
C ASP A 54 4.81 -3.36 18.88
N ALA A 55 3.54 -3.34 18.47
CA ALA A 55 2.88 -2.13 17.98
C ALA A 55 2.66 -1.06 19.07
N ASP A 56 2.71 -1.43 20.35
CA ASP A 56 2.56 -0.54 21.49
C ASP A 56 3.92 -0.02 21.99
N GLY A 57 5.03 -0.49 21.41
CA GLY A 57 6.39 -0.15 21.80
C GLY A 57 6.97 -1.01 22.92
N ASN A 58 6.29 -2.07 23.37
CA ASN A 58 6.85 -3.00 24.34
C ASN A 58 7.90 -3.87 23.66
N SER A 59 9.02 -4.11 24.35
CA SER A 59 10.09 -4.95 23.87
C SER A 59 9.66 -6.43 23.89
N ASN A 60 9.58 -7.03 22.70
CA ASN A 60 9.43 -8.48 22.55
C ASN A 60 10.77 -9.20 22.78
N ILE A 61 11.88 -8.53 22.50
CA ILE A 61 13.25 -9.04 22.64
C ILE A 61 14.06 -8.00 23.40
N HIS A 62 14.46 -8.35 24.63
CA HIS A 62 15.25 -7.48 25.50
C HIS A 62 16.74 -7.53 25.12
N GLY A 63 17.51 -6.49 25.47
CA GLY A 63 18.95 -6.47 25.20
C GLY A 63 19.31 -6.29 23.72
N VAL A 64 18.42 -5.65 22.94
CA VAL A 64 18.67 -5.30 21.55
C VAL A 64 18.91 -3.79 21.43
N THR A 65 20.07 -3.41 20.90
CA THR A 65 20.37 -2.02 20.52
C THR A 65 20.55 -1.94 19.01
N VAL A 66 19.85 -1.02 18.37
CA VAL A 66 19.95 -0.76 16.93
C VAL A 66 20.41 0.68 16.72
N VAL A 67 21.46 0.86 15.93
CA VAL A 67 21.89 2.17 15.44
C VAL A 67 21.90 2.09 13.92
N TYR A 68 21.33 3.06 13.23
CA TYR A 68 21.32 3.05 11.77
C TYR A 68 21.81 4.38 11.21
N GLN A 69 22.34 4.32 10.00
CA GLN A 69 22.67 5.49 9.19
C GLN A 69 22.05 5.33 7.82
N VAL A 70 21.48 6.42 7.28
CA VAL A 70 20.61 6.38 6.09
C VAL A 70 21.36 6.43 4.75
N GLY A 71 22.68 6.58 4.76
CA GLY A 71 23.52 6.67 3.56
C GLY A 71 23.64 8.09 2.99
N GLU A 72 23.63 9.12 3.83
CA GLU A 72 23.87 10.51 3.40
C GLU A 72 25.36 10.75 3.06
N THR A 73 25.67 11.93 2.50
CA THR A 73 27.06 12.36 2.26
C THR A 73 27.19 13.83 2.65
N PRO A 74 27.93 14.18 3.73
CA PRO A 74 28.69 13.28 4.62
C PRO A 74 27.78 12.46 5.56
N GLN A 75 28.27 11.33 6.07
CA GLN A 75 27.56 10.48 7.04
C GLN A 75 28.42 10.27 8.28
N ALA A 76 27.81 10.39 9.46
CA ALA A 76 28.47 10.14 10.73
C ALA A 76 28.79 8.64 10.92
N PRO A 77 29.84 8.29 11.69
CA PRO A 77 30.07 6.92 12.11
C PRO A 77 28.89 6.35 12.91
N LEU A 78 28.79 5.02 12.96
CA LEU A 78 27.82 4.33 13.81
C LEU A 78 28.29 4.37 15.27
N GLU A 79 27.58 5.12 16.12
CA GLU A 79 27.86 5.17 17.55
C GLU A 79 27.69 3.77 18.18
N GLY A 80 28.65 3.37 19.03
CA GLY A 80 28.69 2.01 19.61
C GLY A 80 29.31 0.93 18.72
N PHE A 81 29.63 1.24 17.45
CA PHE A 81 30.28 0.33 16.50
C PHE A 81 31.66 0.87 16.08
N GLU A 82 32.39 1.42 17.04
CA GLU A 82 33.68 2.10 16.83
C GLU A 82 34.87 1.14 16.89
N ALA A 83 34.65 -0.15 16.62
CA ALA A 83 35.64 -1.18 16.76
C ALA A 83 35.47 -2.29 15.71
N SER A 84 36.61 -2.81 15.23
CA SER A 84 36.68 -3.96 14.34
C SER A 84 37.41 -5.09 15.06
N GLY A 85 36.76 -6.25 15.19
CA GLY A 85 37.31 -7.42 15.87
C GLY A 85 37.69 -8.55 14.92
N ALA A 86 38.88 -9.12 15.09
CA ALA A 86 39.30 -10.37 14.46
C ALA A 86 39.45 -11.46 15.52
N GLU A 87 38.61 -12.50 15.47
CA GLU A 87 38.62 -13.58 16.46
C GLU A 87 39.53 -14.75 16.05
N THR A 88 40.40 -15.17 16.96
CA THR A 88 41.17 -16.41 16.87
C THR A 88 40.59 -17.46 17.80
N VAL A 89 40.00 -18.50 17.23
CA VAL A 89 39.46 -19.65 17.99
C VAL A 89 40.60 -20.57 18.43
N LEU A 90 40.61 -20.93 19.72
CA LEU A 90 41.60 -21.81 20.32
C LEU A 90 41.02 -23.17 20.71
N GLY A 91 39.95 -23.17 21.51
CA GLY A 91 39.29 -24.38 22.00
C GLY A 91 40.17 -25.30 22.88
N VAL A 92 41.07 -24.73 23.70
CA VAL A 92 42.07 -25.52 24.45
C VAL A 92 41.73 -25.59 25.95
N GLU A 93 41.82 -26.78 26.55
CA GLU A 93 41.71 -26.97 28.01
C GLU A 93 42.89 -26.30 28.74
N VAL A 94 42.59 -25.51 29.76
CA VAL A 94 43.61 -24.91 30.64
C VAL A 94 43.73 -25.78 31.89
N LYS A 95 44.91 -26.32 32.16
CA LYS A 95 45.18 -27.19 33.32
C LYS A 95 46.03 -26.46 34.36
N HIS A 96 45.97 -26.92 35.61
CA HIS A 96 46.68 -26.28 36.72
C HIS A 96 48.20 -26.20 36.46
N ASP A 97 48.81 -27.31 36.03
CA ASP A 97 50.25 -27.39 35.80
C ASP A 97 50.68 -26.95 34.38
N ASN A 98 49.74 -26.71 33.47
CA ASN A 98 50.02 -26.37 32.07
C ASN A 98 49.29 -25.09 31.62
N PRO A 99 49.85 -23.90 31.90
CA PRO A 99 49.36 -22.65 31.34
C PRO A 99 49.36 -22.66 29.81
N VAL A 100 48.36 -22.03 29.19
CA VAL A 100 48.28 -21.87 27.74
C VAL A 100 48.79 -20.49 27.37
N THR A 101 49.80 -20.40 26.49
CA THR A 101 50.44 -19.13 26.06
C THR A 101 50.19 -18.83 24.57
N ARG A 102 49.98 -17.57 24.21
CA ARG A 102 49.86 -17.05 22.84
C ARG A 102 50.66 -15.77 22.67
N THR A 103 51.06 -15.46 21.44
CA THR A 103 51.79 -14.24 21.10
C THR A 103 50.97 -13.41 20.12
N VAL A 104 50.77 -12.14 20.46
CA VAL A 104 50.03 -11.17 19.63
C VAL A 104 51.05 -10.30 18.91
N VAL A 105 50.93 -10.26 17.59
CA VAL A 105 51.89 -9.60 16.68
C VAL A 105 51.28 -8.44 15.90
N SER A 106 49.96 -8.32 15.86
CA SER A 106 49.25 -7.32 15.05
C SER A 106 49.53 -5.90 15.52
N GLU A 107 50.01 -5.06 14.60
CA GLU A 107 50.53 -3.72 14.91
C GLU A 107 49.46 -2.76 15.45
N ASN A 108 48.23 -2.85 14.93
CA ASN A 108 47.16 -1.87 15.16
C ASN A 108 46.12 -2.31 16.21
N VAL A 109 46.39 -3.36 16.99
CA VAL A 109 45.42 -3.86 17.98
C VAL A 109 45.40 -2.96 19.20
N ASP A 110 44.26 -2.39 19.53
CA ASP A 110 44.06 -1.51 20.67
C ASP A 110 43.60 -2.29 21.91
N ARG A 111 42.75 -3.31 21.72
CA ARG A 111 42.19 -4.12 22.82
C ARG A 111 42.22 -5.61 22.51
N LEU A 112 42.29 -6.43 23.57
CA LEU A 112 42.15 -7.89 23.48
C LEU A 112 40.96 -8.37 24.31
N ARG A 113 40.00 -9.04 23.68
CA ARG A 113 38.95 -9.75 24.40
C ARG A 113 39.32 -11.22 24.55
N PHE A 114 39.30 -11.72 25.78
CA PHE A 114 39.54 -13.13 26.08
C PHE A 114 38.22 -13.81 26.35
N THR A 115 37.92 -14.92 25.67
CA THR A 115 36.72 -15.73 25.88
C THR A 115 37.09 -17.07 26.48
N PHE A 116 36.60 -17.36 27.68
CA PHE A 116 37.01 -18.54 28.47
C PHE A 116 35.87 -19.01 29.36
N GLY A 117 36.01 -20.18 29.98
CA GLY A 117 35.02 -20.65 30.93
C GLY A 117 35.23 -22.11 31.31
N VAL A 118 34.13 -22.85 31.45
CA VAL A 118 34.10 -24.24 31.92
C VAL A 118 33.21 -25.08 31.02
N GLN A 119 33.57 -26.35 30.83
CA GLN A 119 32.70 -27.29 30.10
C GLN A 119 31.48 -27.71 30.93
N MET A 120 31.64 -27.77 32.25
CA MET A 120 30.62 -28.07 33.25
C MET A 120 31.18 -27.63 34.62
N LEU A 121 30.31 -27.21 35.55
CA LEU A 121 30.72 -26.85 36.92
C LEU A 121 29.74 -27.42 37.94
N GLN A 122 30.14 -28.46 38.67
CA GLN A 122 29.34 -29.04 39.75
C GLN A 122 30.19 -29.96 40.64
N GLU A 123 29.76 -30.12 41.89
CA GLU A 123 30.28 -31.12 42.82
C GLU A 123 29.15 -32.06 43.26
N THR A 124 29.38 -33.37 43.16
CA THR A 124 28.44 -34.42 43.59
C THR A 124 28.92 -35.03 44.89
N THR A 125 28.13 -34.88 45.96
CA THR A 125 28.45 -35.45 47.28
C THR A 125 28.23 -36.96 47.33
N ASP A 126 28.75 -37.62 48.38
CA ASP A 126 28.49 -39.05 48.66
C ASP A 126 26.99 -39.40 48.79
N LYS A 127 26.15 -38.42 49.10
CA LYS A 127 24.69 -38.58 49.20
C LYS A 127 23.95 -38.35 47.89
N GLY A 128 24.67 -38.09 46.80
CA GLY A 128 24.11 -37.79 45.48
C GLY A 128 23.68 -36.34 45.28
N ASP A 129 23.86 -35.45 46.26
CA ASP A 129 23.52 -34.04 46.12
C ASP A 129 24.46 -33.37 45.11
N ARG A 130 23.92 -32.60 44.17
CA ARG A 130 24.67 -31.82 43.17
C ARG A 130 24.71 -30.35 43.56
N ASN A 131 25.90 -29.90 43.97
CA ASN A 131 26.13 -28.56 44.50
C ASN A 131 26.93 -27.68 43.52
N PRO A 132 26.83 -26.35 43.65
CA PRO A 132 27.74 -25.41 43.01
C PRO A 132 29.21 -25.69 43.34
N SER A 133 30.09 -25.34 42.41
CA SER A 133 31.55 -25.43 42.56
C SER A 133 32.19 -24.13 42.06
N SER A 134 33.51 -23.99 42.20
CA SER A 134 34.23 -22.80 41.78
C SER A 134 35.57 -23.11 41.13
N VAL A 135 35.95 -22.31 40.13
CA VAL A 135 37.28 -22.32 39.51
C VAL A 135 37.85 -20.91 39.42
N ASN A 136 39.16 -20.79 39.63
CA ASN A 136 39.91 -19.55 39.53
C ASN A 136 40.90 -19.61 38.35
N LEU A 137 40.83 -18.60 37.49
CA LEU A 137 41.62 -18.42 36.27
C LEU A 137 42.30 -17.05 36.31
N LEU A 138 43.58 -17.02 35.93
CA LEU A 138 44.34 -15.79 35.74
C LEU A 138 44.61 -15.56 34.25
N ILE A 139 44.56 -14.31 33.82
CA ILE A 139 45.08 -13.86 32.53
C ILE A 139 46.32 -13.02 32.80
N GLN A 140 47.45 -13.40 32.23
CA GLN A 140 48.72 -12.77 32.49
C GLN A 140 49.41 -12.31 31.21
N PHE A 141 49.98 -11.11 31.25
CA PHE A 141 50.72 -10.51 30.14
C PHE A 141 52.21 -10.48 30.46
N GLN A 142 53.04 -10.74 29.45
CA GLN A 142 54.48 -10.62 29.59
C GLN A 142 54.89 -9.16 29.40
N ARG A 143 55.38 -8.51 30.47
CA ARG A 143 55.93 -7.15 30.43
C ARG A 143 57.38 -7.19 30.90
N SER A 144 58.30 -6.72 30.06
CA SER A 144 59.74 -6.72 30.35
C SER A 144 60.28 -8.10 30.77
N GLY A 145 59.79 -9.17 30.14
CA GLY A 145 60.18 -10.56 30.43
C GLY A 145 59.47 -11.21 31.61
N ILE A 146 58.70 -10.47 32.41
CA ILE A 146 58.00 -10.95 33.61
C ILE A 146 56.50 -11.11 33.34
N TRP A 147 55.91 -12.19 33.85
CA TRP A 147 54.46 -12.42 33.79
C TRP A 147 53.74 -11.60 34.87
N ASN A 148 52.85 -10.71 34.44
CA ASN A 148 52.01 -9.90 35.33
C ASN A 148 50.56 -10.33 35.20
N THR A 149 49.86 -10.51 36.32
CA THR A 149 48.43 -10.81 36.32
C THR A 149 47.64 -9.54 35.99
N GLU A 150 46.91 -9.57 34.88
CA GLU A 150 46.02 -8.50 34.46
C GLU A 150 44.58 -8.77 34.93
N PHE A 151 44.16 -10.04 34.93
CA PHE A 151 42.85 -10.44 35.45
C PHE A 151 42.97 -11.66 36.37
N ASP A 152 42.22 -11.61 37.48
CA ASP A 152 42.01 -12.71 38.41
C ASP A 152 40.50 -12.98 38.48
N ILE A 153 40.06 -14.08 37.89
CA ILE A 153 38.65 -14.37 37.63
C ILE A 153 38.24 -15.65 38.33
N THR A 154 37.22 -15.55 39.17
CA THR A 154 36.59 -16.73 39.81
C THR A 154 35.21 -16.95 39.22
N ILE A 155 34.99 -18.13 38.61
CA ILE A 155 33.67 -18.60 38.18
C ILE A 155 33.12 -19.45 39.31
N ASN A 156 31.98 -19.06 39.88
CA ASN A 156 31.32 -19.74 40.99
C ASN A 156 29.85 -19.97 40.66
N GLY A 157 29.39 -21.22 40.77
CA GLY A 157 28.01 -21.60 40.50
C GLY A 157 27.87 -23.07 40.11
N LYS A 158 26.70 -23.44 39.62
CA LYS A 158 26.43 -24.74 39.01
C LYS A 158 26.01 -24.56 37.55
N ILE A 159 26.55 -25.38 36.67
CA ILE A 159 26.06 -25.53 35.30
C ILE A 159 26.35 -26.93 34.77
N THR A 160 25.38 -27.51 34.07
CA THR A 160 25.50 -28.84 33.45
C THR A 160 25.94 -28.81 31.98
N THR A 161 26.03 -27.62 31.39
CA THR A 161 26.50 -27.36 30.02
C THR A 161 27.71 -26.43 30.03
N GLN A 162 28.32 -26.20 28.85
CA GLN A 162 29.42 -25.24 28.73
C GLN A 162 28.96 -23.85 29.15
N TYR A 163 29.77 -23.18 29.96
CA TYR A 163 29.64 -21.77 30.34
C TYR A 163 30.84 -21.00 29.80
N LEU A 164 30.60 -19.87 29.15
CA LEU A 164 31.63 -18.96 28.67
C LEU A 164 31.39 -17.55 29.22
N ALA A 165 32.49 -16.89 29.59
CA ALA A 165 32.57 -15.49 29.96
C ALA A 165 33.66 -14.81 29.13
N SER A 166 33.68 -13.48 29.13
CA SER A 166 34.75 -12.72 28.50
C SER A 166 35.20 -11.52 29.30
N VAL A 167 36.48 -11.18 29.21
CA VAL A 167 37.05 -9.92 29.72
C VAL A 167 37.80 -9.20 28.60
N VAL A 168 37.87 -7.88 28.66
CA VAL A 168 38.57 -7.03 27.67
C VAL A 168 39.75 -6.35 28.34
N ALA A 169 40.94 -6.52 27.77
CA ALA A 169 42.16 -5.81 28.13
C ALA A 169 42.37 -4.65 27.15
N ASP A 170 42.57 -3.45 27.67
CA ASP A 170 42.82 -2.22 26.91
C ASP A 170 44.27 -1.71 27.05
N ASN A 171 44.94 -2.01 28.16
CA ASN A 171 46.34 -1.68 28.37
C ASN A 171 47.27 -2.78 27.82
N LEU A 172 47.48 -2.81 26.50
CA LEU A 172 48.33 -3.82 25.86
C LEU A 172 49.84 -3.47 25.93
N PRO A 173 50.75 -4.46 26.11
CA PRO A 173 52.19 -4.22 26.05
C PRO A 173 52.67 -3.86 24.63
N PRO A 174 53.90 -3.34 24.47
CA PRO A 174 54.51 -3.13 23.15
C PRO A 174 54.53 -4.42 22.34
N ARG A 175 54.20 -4.34 21.05
CA ARG A 175 54.16 -5.49 20.15
C ARG A 175 55.59 -5.91 19.75
N PRO A 176 55.86 -7.20 19.54
CA PRO A 176 55.00 -8.34 19.89
C PRO A 176 55.00 -8.60 21.39
N PHE A 177 53.89 -9.10 21.93
CA PHE A 177 53.79 -9.48 23.35
C PHE A 177 53.13 -10.84 23.54
N SER A 178 53.46 -11.49 24.65
CA SER A 178 52.90 -12.80 25.01
C SER A 178 51.82 -12.65 26.09
N VAL A 179 50.76 -13.44 25.95
CA VAL A 179 49.66 -13.55 26.89
C VAL A 179 49.48 -15.02 27.27
N ARG A 180 49.09 -15.30 28.52
CA ARG A 180 48.79 -16.66 28.96
C ARG A 180 47.58 -16.73 29.88
N MET A 181 46.88 -17.84 29.83
CA MET A 181 45.83 -18.19 30.79
C MET A 181 46.36 -19.27 31.75
N VAL A 182 46.23 -19.02 33.05
CA VAL A 182 46.70 -19.89 34.13
C VAL A 182 45.50 -20.33 34.96
N ARG A 183 45.42 -21.62 35.30
CA ARG A 183 44.41 -22.13 36.22
C ARG A 183 45.01 -22.27 37.62
N VAL A 184 44.43 -21.58 38.61
CA VAL A 184 44.91 -21.65 40.01
C VAL A 184 44.24 -22.80 40.76
N THR A 185 42.97 -23.07 40.50
CA THR A 185 42.26 -24.19 41.13
C THR A 185 42.82 -25.53 40.67
N PRO A 186 43.10 -26.51 41.55
CA PRO A 186 43.56 -27.83 41.15
C PRO A 186 42.63 -28.52 40.14
N ASP A 187 43.21 -29.31 39.23
CA ASP A 187 42.45 -30.17 38.33
C ASP A 187 41.68 -31.23 39.14
N SER A 188 40.44 -31.54 38.73
CA SER A 188 39.66 -32.57 39.42
C SER A 188 40.32 -33.95 39.30
N THR A 189 40.41 -34.66 40.43
CA THR A 189 40.89 -36.05 40.52
C THR A 189 39.76 -37.08 40.58
N THR A 190 38.49 -36.63 40.58
CA THR A 190 37.30 -37.47 40.67
C THR A 190 36.21 -37.01 39.70
N ASP A 191 35.45 -37.96 39.17
CA ASP A 191 34.24 -37.70 38.38
C ASP A 191 33.15 -36.93 39.15
N ARG A 192 33.20 -36.93 40.49
CA ARG A 192 32.29 -36.19 41.37
C ARG A 192 32.47 -34.68 41.28
N LEU A 193 33.65 -34.20 40.90
CA LEU A 193 33.92 -32.78 40.72
C LEU A 193 34.15 -32.52 39.22
N GLN A 194 33.21 -31.83 38.60
CA GLN A 194 33.31 -31.38 37.22
C GLN A 194 33.72 -29.91 37.23
N ASN A 195 34.93 -29.61 36.75
CA ASN A 195 35.49 -28.26 36.78
C ASN A 195 36.52 -27.99 35.66
N LYS A 196 36.39 -28.66 34.51
CA LYS A 196 37.32 -28.49 33.37
C LYS A 196 37.21 -27.10 32.78
N THR A 197 38.31 -26.35 32.83
CA THR A 197 38.41 -24.99 32.29
C THR A 197 38.85 -24.96 30.83
N LEU A 198 38.33 -24.01 30.06
CA LEU A 198 38.51 -23.86 28.63
C LEU A 198 38.91 -22.42 28.30
N TRP A 199 39.95 -22.25 27.47
CA TRP A 199 40.15 -21.00 26.74
C TRP A 199 39.57 -21.19 25.33
N SER A 200 38.44 -20.53 25.08
CA SER A 200 37.67 -20.67 23.84
C SER A 200 38.31 -19.90 22.68
N SER A 201 38.53 -18.59 22.86
CA SER A 201 39.07 -17.71 21.82
C SER A 201 39.72 -16.45 22.41
N TYR A 202 40.44 -15.71 21.58
CA TYR A 202 40.74 -14.30 21.84
C TYR A 202 40.40 -13.46 20.60
N THR A 203 39.87 -12.26 20.81
CA THR A 203 39.55 -11.31 19.75
C THR A 203 40.53 -10.13 19.80
N GLU A 204 41.22 -9.90 18.71
CA GLU A 204 42.02 -8.71 18.47
C GLU A 204 41.10 -7.58 18.00
N ILE A 205 41.01 -6.49 18.77
CA ILE A 205 40.08 -5.39 18.54
C ILE A 205 40.88 -4.14 18.17
N ILE A 206 40.53 -3.53 17.04
CA ILE A 206 41.04 -2.25 16.56
C ILE A 206 39.94 -1.21 16.75
N ASP A 207 40.24 -0.12 17.45
CA ASP A 207 39.30 0.98 17.67
C ASP A 207 39.36 1.93 16.48
N ILE A 208 38.33 1.84 15.61
CA ILE A 208 38.25 2.61 14.37
C ILE A 208 36.84 3.17 14.18
N ARG A 209 36.76 4.49 14.03
CA ARG A 209 35.51 5.19 13.71
C ARG A 209 35.35 5.30 12.20
N GLN A 210 34.47 4.48 11.63
CA GLN A 210 34.19 4.48 10.19
C GLN A 210 32.82 5.06 9.87
N GLY A 211 32.80 6.03 8.96
CA GLY A 211 31.58 6.40 8.24
C GLY A 211 31.47 5.61 6.94
N TYR A 212 30.24 5.38 6.47
CA TYR A 212 29.96 4.69 5.20
C TYR A 212 29.19 5.61 4.22
N PRO A 213 29.81 6.69 3.69
CA PRO A 213 29.10 7.66 2.87
C PRO A 213 28.37 7.04 1.67
N GLY A 214 27.09 7.38 1.49
CA GLY A 214 26.25 6.86 0.41
C GLY A 214 25.78 5.40 0.60
N THR A 215 26.11 4.75 1.71
CA THR A 215 25.63 3.40 2.04
C THR A 215 24.80 3.45 3.31
N ALA A 216 23.55 3.01 3.22
CA ALA A 216 22.69 2.82 4.38
C ALA A 216 23.14 1.56 5.14
N VAL A 217 23.34 1.69 6.44
CA VAL A 217 23.87 0.63 7.31
C VAL A 217 23.07 0.57 8.61
N ALA A 218 22.96 -0.63 9.19
CA ALA A 218 22.44 -0.83 10.54
C ALA A 218 23.46 -1.59 11.37
N GLY A 219 23.88 -1.00 12.49
CA GLY A 219 24.56 -1.68 13.58
C GLY A 219 23.55 -2.29 14.54
N LEU A 220 23.74 -3.56 14.88
CA LEU A 220 22.90 -4.30 15.83
C LEU A 220 23.77 -4.91 16.94
N LEU A 221 23.41 -4.62 18.19
CA LEU A 221 23.86 -5.33 19.38
C LEU A 221 22.72 -6.22 19.89
N VAL A 222 22.97 -7.50 20.12
CA VAL A 222 21.97 -8.44 20.68
C VAL A 222 22.62 -9.25 21.80
N ASP A 223 22.03 -9.22 22.99
CA ASP A 223 22.51 -10.02 24.11
C ASP A 223 22.25 -11.52 23.89
N ALA A 224 23.27 -12.35 24.11
CA ALA A 224 23.21 -13.80 23.87
C ALA A 224 22.19 -14.53 24.75
N GLU A 225 21.74 -13.92 25.84
CA GLU A 225 20.64 -14.45 26.67
C GLU A 225 19.35 -14.67 25.85
N GLN A 226 19.16 -13.93 24.75
CA GLN A 226 17.96 -14.03 23.92
C GLN A 226 17.95 -15.19 22.93
N PHE A 227 19.12 -15.69 22.51
CA PHE A 227 19.21 -16.67 21.41
C PHE A 227 20.05 -17.92 21.74
N GLY A 228 20.75 -17.93 22.87
CA GLY A 228 21.61 -19.05 23.25
C GLY A 228 22.62 -19.36 22.15
N SER A 229 22.59 -20.59 21.62
CA SER A 229 23.46 -21.02 20.51
C SER A 229 22.81 -20.97 19.12
N GLN A 230 21.62 -20.36 18.96
CA GLN A 230 20.94 -20.28 17.67
C GLN A 230 21.55 -19.19 16.77
N GLN A 231 21.58 -19.46 15.45
CA GLN A 231 21.95 -18.45 14.47
C GLN A 231 20.88 -17.35 14.43
N VAL A 232 21.32 -16.10 14.66
CA VAL A 232 20.44 -14.93 14.65
C VAL A 232 20.20 -14.45 13.21
N THR A 233 18.95 -14.51 12.72
CA THR A 233 18.55 -13.86 11.46
C THR A 233 18.08 -12.43 11.72
N ARG A 234 18.36 -11.53 10.78
CA ARG A 234 18.09 -10.08 10.89
C ARG A 234 17.36 -9.63 9.64
N ASN A 235 16.14 -9.15 9.81
CA ASN A 235 15.30 -8.65 8.72
C ASN A 235 14.88 -7.20 9.02
N TYR A 236 14.84 -6.37 7.98
CA TYR A 236 14.56 -4.94 8.11
C TYR A 236 13.43 -4.52 7.17
N HIS A 237 12.35 -3.97 7.72
CA HIS A 237 11.26 -3.40 6.94
C HIS A 237 11.48 -1.89 6.75
N LEU A 238 12.01 -1.52 5.58
CA LEU A 238 12.53 -0.19 5.29
C LEU A 238 11.75 0.52 4.18
N ARG A 239 11.59 1.84 4.31
CA ARG A 239 11.40 2.73 3.16
C ARG A 239 12.76 2.99 2.52
N GLY A 240 12.86 2.62 1.25
CA GLY A 240 14.10 2.65 0.47
C GLY A 240 14.60 4.06 0.11
N ARG A 241 15.29 4.12 -1.03
CA ARG A 241 16.04 5.29 -1.50
C ARG A 241 15.14 6.52 -1.75
N ILE A 242 15.69 7.69 -1.43
CA ILE A 242 15.15 9.00 -1.82
C ILE A 242 15.60 9.30 -3.26
N PHE A 243 14.64 9.47 -4.15
CA PHE A 243 14.84 9.71 -5.58
C PHE A 243 14.62 11.17 -5.95
N GLN A 244 15.09 11.58 -7.13
CA GLN A 244 14.69 12.84 -7.73
C GLN A 244 13.34 12.65 -8.43
N VAL A 245 12.31 13.32 -7.92
CA VAL A 245 10.94 13.30 -8.46
C VAL A 245 10.54 14.69 -8.95
N PRO A 246 9.54 14.85 -9.84
CA PRO A 246 9.08 16.17 -10.27
C PRO A 246 8.75 17.10 -9.11
N SER A 247 9.14 18.36 -9.22
CA SER A 247 8.85 19.41 -8.24
C SER A 247 7.34 19.48 -7.90
N ASN A 248 6.49 19.25 -8.90
CA ASN A 248 5.04 19.31 -8.80
C ASN A 248 4.34 17.99 -8.42
N TYR A 249 5.09 16.92 -8.16
CA TYR A 249 4.55 15.62 -7.77
C TYR A 249 4.64 15.43 -6.25
N ASP A 250 3.55 15.02 -5.61
CA ASP A 250 3.52 14.58 -4.22
C ASP A 250 3.43 13.05 -4.18
N PRO A 251 4.49 12.33 -3.75
CA PRO A 251 4.51 10.87 -3.74
C PRO A 251 3.63 10.23 -2.66
N ASP A 252 3.28 10.94 -1.58
CA ASP A 252 2.45 10.38 -0.51
C ASP A 252 0.98 10.37 -0.94
N THR A 253 0.51 11.49 -1.50
CA THR A 253 -0.88 11.61 -2.02
C THR A 253 -1.04 11.15 -3.47
N ARG A 254 0.08 10.97 -4.20
CA ARG A 254 0.16 10.65 -5.64
C ARG A 254 -0.51 11.67 -6.54
N THR A 255 -0.41 12.94 -6.18
CA THR A 255 -1.02 14.04 -6.93
C THR A 255 0.02 14.87 -7.66
N TYR A 256 -0.41 15.51 -8.75
CA TYR A 256 0.41 16.38 -9.60
C TYR A 256 -0.25 17.76 -9.69
N THR A 257 0.43 18.79 -9.20
CA THR A 257 -0.17 20.14 -9.07
C THR A 257 0.41 21.13 -10.08
N GLY A 258 -0.39 21.56 -11.06
CA GLY A 258 0.03 22.51 -12.10
C GLY A 258 0.95 21.88 -13.16
N LEU A 259 1.41 22.71 -14.10
CA LEU A 259 2.33 22.25 -15.16
C LEU A 259 3.73 22.03 -14.59
N TRP A 260 4.35 20.90 -14.93
CA TRP A 260 5.72 20.61 -14.54
C TRP A 260 6.70 21.38 -15.45
N ASP A 261 7.60 22.14 -14.84
CA ASP A 261 8.66 22.92 -15.52
C ASP A 261 9.92 22.09 -15.83
N GLY A 262 9.95 20.82 -15.42
CA GLY A 262 11.09 19.94 -15.58
C GLY A 262 12.09 19.94 -14.42
N ALA A 263 11.82 20.69 -13.34
CA ALA A 263 12.64 20.71 -12.12
C ALA A 263 12.35 19.50 -11.21
N PHE A 264 13.35 19.06 -10.45
CA PHE A 264 13.23 17.91 -9.56
C PHE A 264 13.37 18.30 -8.08
N LYS A 265 12.81 17.49 -7.19
CA LYS A 265 13.00 17.54 -5.75
C LYS A 265 13.32 16.14 -5.20
N PRO A 266 14.09 16.03 -4.10
CA PRO A 266 14.32 14.75 -3.43
C PRO A 266 13.04 14.28 -2.71
N ALA A 267 12.57 13.06 -2.98
CA ALA A 267 11.51 12.41 -2.21
C ALA A 267 11.57 10.88 -2.33
N TYR A 268 11.04 10.17 -1.33
CA TYR A 268 10.81 8.74 -1.47
C TYR A 268 9.60 8.49 -2.37
N THR A 269 9.71 7.48 -3.24
CA THR A 269 8.60 7.04 -4.08
C THR A 269 8.81 5.58 -4.47
N ASN A 270 7.69 4.86 -4.63
CA ASN A 270 7.66 3.53 -5.26
C ASN A 270 6.99 3.59 -6.64
N ASN A 271 6.86 4.78 -7.24
CA ASN A 271 6.41 4.92 -8.62
C ASN A 271 7.54 4.42 -9.55
N PRO A 272 7.29 3.38 -10.37
CA PRO A 272 8.33 2.72 -11.17
C PRO A 272 9.03 3.64 -12.18
N ALA A 273 8.37 4.71 -12.66
CA ALA A 273 8.96 5.63 -13.62
C ALA A 273 10.15 6.40 -13.03
N TRP A 274 10.01 6.88 -11.79
CA TRP A 274 11.08 7.61 -11.10
C TRP A 274 12.16 6.68 -10.59
N CYS A 275 11.82 5.45 -10.18
CA CYS A 275 12.82 4.42 -9.91
C CYS A 275 13.65 4.09 -11.17
N THR A 276 13.02 4.05 -12.35
CA THR A 276 13.70 3.83 -13.63
C THR A 276 14.63 4.99 -13.97
N MET A 277 14.15 6.23 -13.84
CA MET A 277 14.95 7.44 -14.05
C MET A 277 16.22 7.44 -13.18
N ASP A 278 16.09 7.12 -11.89
CA ASP A 278 17.22 7.05 -10.97
C ASP A 278 18.21 5.95 -11.38
N LYS A 279 17.73 4.73 -11.69
CA LYS A 279 18.61 3.63 -12.10
C LYS A 279 19.41 3.93 -13.37
N LEU A 280 18.84 4.73 -14.28
CA LEU A 280 19.49 5.15 -15.50
C LEU A 280 20.50 6.27 -15.30
N THR A 281 20.22 7.21 -14.41
CA THR A 281 20.98 8.46 -14.31
C THR A 281 21.96 8.51 -13.13
N HIS A 282 21.86 7.60 -12.17
CA HIS A 282 22.72 7.64 -11.00
C HIS A 282 24.16 7.17 -11.31
N PRO A 283 25.21 7.95 -11.00
CA PRO A 283 26.58 7.67 -11.43
C PRO A 283 27.31 6.58 -10.62
N ARG A 284 26.75 6.15 -9.48
CA ARG A 284 27.38 5.18 -8.55
C ARG A 284 26.95 3.73 -8.80
N TYR A 285 25.64 3.45 -8.76
CA TYR A 285 25.07 2.10 -8.89
C TYR A 285 24.18 1.94 -10.14
N GLY A 286 23.99 3.01 -10.91
CA GLY A 286 23.17 3.08 -12.10
C GLY A 286 24.02 3.26 -13.37
N LEU A 287 23.37 3.72 -14.44
CA LEU A 287 24.02 4.00 -15.72
C LEU A 287 24.51 5.46 -15.87
N GLY A 288 24.50 6.26 -14.80
CA GLY A 288 24.79 7.70 -14.85
C GLY A 288 26.17 8.10 -15.39
N ARG A 289 27.12 7.17 -15.44
CA ARG A 289 28.44 7.40 -16.09
C ARG A 289 28.39 7.30 -17.62
N ARG A 290 27.30 6.80 -18.18
CA ARG A 290 27.11 6.55 -19.62
C ARG A 290 25.85 7.22 -20.19
N ILE A 291 24.80 7.35 -19.38
CA ILE A 291 23.51 7.94 -19.74
C ILE A 291 23.25 9.07 -18.74
N GLY A 292 23.34 10.32 -19.19
CA GLY A 292 23.00 11.49 -18.40
C GLY A 292 21.49 11.74 -18.37
N GLY A 293 21.04 12.65 -17.51
CA GLY A 293 19.62 13.04 -17.45
C GLY A 293 19.07 13.62 -18.76
N ALA A 294 19.93 14.20 -19.61
CA ALA A 294 19.56 14.70 -20.94
C ALA A 294 19.33 13.59 -21.98
N ASP A 295 19.90 12.40 -21.74
CA ASP A 295 19.79 11.24 -22.63
C ASP A 295 18.52 10.42 -22.37
N VAL A 296 17.76 10.76 -21.32
CA VAL A 296 16.51 10.08 -20.93
C VAL A 296 15.31 10.98 -21.17
N ASP A 297 14.27 10.45 -21.79
CA ASP A 297 13.03 11.19 -22.03
C ASP A 297 12.18 11.33 -20.76
N LYS A 298 12.56 12.29 -19.92
CA LYS A 298 11.85 12.58 -18.66
C LYS A 298 10.37 12.93 -18.87
N TRP A 299 9.99 13.45 -20.04
CA TRP A 299 8.61 13.81 -20.34
C TRP A 299 7.75 12.57 -20.63
N ALA A 300 8.30 11.58 -21.33
CA ALA A 300 7.63 10.29 -21.51
C ALA A 300 7.48 9.56 -20.17
N LEU A 301 8.53 9.55 -19.34
CA LEU A 301 8.46 8.99 -17.98
C LEU A 301 7.46 9.73 -17.09
N TYR A 302 7.31 11.05 -17.23
CA TYR A 302 6.30 11.82 -16.50
C TYR A 302 4.87 11.36 -16.84
N ALA A 303 4.55 11.16 -18.11
CA ALA A 303 3.24 10.65 -18.53
C ALA A 303 3.00 9.21 -18.03
N ILE A 304 4.04 8.36 -18.09
CA ILE A 304 3.98 6.99 -17.55
C ILE A 304 3.79 7.02 -16.03
N ALA A 305 4.46 7.92 -15.32
CA ALA A 305 4.34 8.07 -13.86
C ALA A 305 2.89 8.39 -13.47
N GLN A 306 2.26 9.34 -14.15
CA GLN A 306 0.86 9.69 -13.94
C GLN A 306 -0.06 8.49 -14.19
N TYR A 307 0.21 7.70 -15.23
CA TYR A 307 -0.54 6.47 -15.51
C TYR A 307 -0.36 5.39 -14.42
N CYS A 308 0.84 5.24 -13.86
CA CYS A 308 1.12 4.30 -12.78
C CYS A 308 0.41 4.68 -11.47
N ASP A 309 0.23 5.98 -11.22
CA ASP A 309 -0.39 6.52 -10.00
C ASP A 309 -1.93 6.57 -10.03
N GLN A 310 -2.56 6.29 -11.17
CA GLN A 310 -4.03 6.26 -11.23
C GLN A 310 -4.60 5.20 -10.28
N PRO A 311 -5.65 5.54 -9.50
CA PRO A 311 -6.29 4.59 -8.60
C PRO A 311 -7.09 3.57 -9.42
N VAL A 312 -6.90 2.29 -9.11
CA VAL A 312 -7.62 1.16 -9.71
C VAL A 312 -8.12 0.23 -8.59
N PRO A 313 -9.16 -0.59 -8.82
CA PRO A 313 -9.61 -1.58 -7.85
C PRO A 313 -8.48 -2.50 -7.38
N ASP A 314 -8.38 -2.70 -6.06
CA ASP A 314 -7.38 -3.59 -5.44
C ASP A 314 -7.80 -5.06 -5.39
N GLY A 315 -9.07 -5.34 -5.74
CA GLY A 315 -9.71 -6.65 -5.69
C GLY A 315 -10.34 -7.03 -4.34
N PHE A 316 -10.10 -6.26 -3.27
CA PHE A 316 -10.66 -6.43 -1.93
C PHE A 316 -11.78 -5.43 -1.59
N GLY A 317 -12.19 -4.62 -2.57
CA GLY A 317 -13.23 -3.59 -2.42
C GLY A 317 -12.69 -2.16 -2.19
N GLY A 318 -11.36 -2.00 -2.16
CA GLY A 318 -10.68 -0.71 -2.11
C GLY A 318 -10.04 -0.32 -3.45
N THR A 319 -9.15 0.66 -3.40
CA THR A 319 -8.34 1.09 -4.55
C THR A 319 -6.88 1.14 -4.18
N GLU A 320 -6.02 0.85 -5.16
CA GLU A 320 -4.57 1.01 -5.07
C GLU A 320 -4.03 1.72 -6.32
N PRO A 321 -2.80 2.27 -6.27
CA PRO A 321 -2.15 2.78 -7.48
C PRO A 321 -1.99 1.65 -8.50
N ARG A 322 -2.21 1.94 -9.78
CA ARG A 322 -2.17 0.91 -10.84
C ARG A 322 -0.88 0.10 -10.83
N MET A 323 0.27 0.77 -10.68
CA MET A 323 1.59 0.14 -10.71
C MET A 323 2.51 0.74 -9.66
N THR A 324 3.05 -0.11 -8.79
CA THR A 324 4.10 0.22 -7.82
C THR A 324 5.30 -0.71 -7.97
N LEU A 325 6.47 -0.26 -7.54
CA LEU A 325 7.72 -1.00 -7.58
C LEU A 325 8.44 -0.98 -6.24
N ASN A 326 8.56 -2.14 -5.61
CA ASN A 326 9.29 -2.35 -4.36
C ASN A 326 10.36 -3.43 -4.57
N ALA A 327 11.41 -3.09 -5.32
CA ALA A 327 12.49 -4.02 -5.66
C ALA A 327 13.69 -3.92 -4.72
N TYR A 328 14.21 -5.08 -4.30
CA TYR A 328 15.49 -5.23 -3.63
C TYR A 328 16.48 -5.95 -4.55
N ILE A 329 17.56 -5.25 -4.94
CA ILE A 329 18.51 -5.72 -5.95
C ILE A 329 19.88 -5.93 -5.31
N THR A 330 20.29 -7.19 -5.16
CA THR A 330 21.56 -7.56 -4.49
C THR A 330 22.62 -8.09 -5.43
N THR A 331 22.22 -8.59 -6.61
CA THR A 331 23.14 -9.24 -7.57
C THR A 331 23.46 -8.33 -8.74
N GLN A 332 24.72 -8.34 -9.18
CA GLN A 332 25.14 -7.70 -10.42
C GLN A 332 24.53 -8.44 -11.63
N ARG A 333 23.86 -7.70 -12.52
CA ARG A 333 23.23 -8.22 -13.75
C ARG A 333 23.55 -7.31 -14.93
N LYS A 334 23.30 -7.78 -16.17
CA LYS A 334 23.46 -6.92 -17.36
C LYS A 334 22.48 -5.75 -17.26
N ALA A 335 22.95 -4.57 -17.63
CA ALA A 335 22.17 -3.34 -17.51
C ALA A 335 20.84 -3.39 -18.26
N TYR A 336 20.83 -4.01 -19.46
CA TYR A 336 19.62 -4.18 -20.25
C TYR A 336 18.58 -5.07 -19.57
N ASP A 337 19.01 -6.19 -18.96
CA ASP A 337 18.10 -7.10 -18.24
C ASP A 337 17.45 -6.39 -17.05
N VAL A 338 18.22 -5.60 -16.30
CA VAL A 338 17.68 -4.79 -15.19
C VAL A 338 16.73 -3.71 -15.71
N LEU A 339 17.04 -3.05 -16.83
CA LEU A 339 16.14 -2.07 -17.42
C LEU A 339 14.84 -2.72 -17.92
N ALA A 340 14.92 -3.92 -18.51
CA ALA A 340 13.77 -4.69 -18.95
C ALA A 340 12.85 -5.06 -17.78
N ASP A 341 13.40 -5.46 -16.63
CA ASP A 341 12.64 -5.72 -15.41
C ASP A 341 11.84 -4.48 -14.96
N PHE A 342 12.48 -3.30 -14.93
CA PHE A 342 11.80 -2.05 -14.57
C PHE A 342 10.72 -1.68 -15.59
N CYS A 343 11.03 -1.83 -16.88
CA CYS A 343 10.09 -1.58 -17.97
C CYS A 343 8.89 -2.54 -17.94
N SER A 344 9.07 -3.79 -17.49
CA SER A 344 8.00 -4.78 -17.37
C SER A 344 6.91 -4.34 -16.39
N VAL A 345 7.28 -3.68 -15.28
CA VAL A 345 6.33 -3.15 -14.29
C VAL A 345 5.45 -2.06 -14.88
N MET A 346 6.03 -1.19 -15.70
CA MET A 346 5.34 -0.08 -16.36
C MET A 346 4.63 -0.49 -17.64
N ARG A 347 4.75 -1.76 -18.06
CA ARG A 347 4.28 -2.26 -19.37
C ARG A 347 4.83 -1.44 -20.53
N CYS A 348 6.09 -1.03 -20.47
CA CYS A 348 6.71 -0.24 -21.53
C CYS A 348 7.93 -0.94 -22.14
N MET A 349 8.41 -0.42 -23.27
CA MET A 349 9.71 -0.79 -23.85
C MET A 349 10.61 0.44 -23.96
N PRO A 350 11.92 0.30 -23.66
CA PRO A 350 12.88 1.36 -23.90
C PRO A 350 13.23 1.40 -25.39
N VAL A 351 13.19 2.60 -26.00
CA VAL A 351 13.53 2.83 -27.40
C VAL A 351 14.53 3.97 -27.52
N TRP A 352 15.60 3.74 -28.27
CA TRP A 352 16.49 4.81 -28.68
C TRP A 352 15.94 5.47 -29.95
N ASN A 353 15.43 6.69 -29.84
CA ASN A 353 14.83 7.40 -30.99
C ASN A 353 15.86 8.16 -31.86
N GLY A 354 17.14 7.86 -31.70
CA GLY A 354 18.25 8.56 -32.35
C GLY A 354 18.78 9.78 -31.59
N ARG A 355 18.04 10.30 -30.60
CA ARG A 355 18.47 11.45 -29.77
C ARG A 355 18.51 11.14 -28.28
N LYS A 356 17.49 10.46 -27.77
CA LYS A 356 17.33 10.11 -26.36
C LYS A 356 16.67 8.74 -26.22
N MET A 357 16.84 8.13 -25.07
CA MET A 357 16.09 6.95 -24.67
C MET A 357 14.70 7.36 -24.22
N THR A 358 13.69 6.97 -24.98
CA THR A 358 12.28 7.18 -24.67
C THR A 358 11.61 5.87 -24.30
N PHE A 359 10.43 5.94 -23.70
CA PHE A 359 9.70 4.79 -23.19
C PHE A 359 8.32 4.75 -23.82
N ILE A 360 7.97 3.58 -24.33
CA ILE A 360 6.76 3.41 -25.09
C ILE A 360 5.89 2.40 -24.36
N GLN A 361 4.83 2.91 -23.75
CA GLN A 361 3.95 2.15 -22.87
C GLN A 361 2.81 1.50 -23.65
N ASP A 362 2.56 0.23 -23.35
CA ASP A 362 1.36 -0.46 -23.80
C ASP A 362 0.16 0.02 -22.96
N ARG A 363 -0.51 1.05 -23.47
CA ARG A 363 -1.76 1.61 -22.96
C ARG A 363 -2.65 2.09 -24.11
N PRO A 364 -3.95 2.32 -23.86
CA PRO A 364 -4.80 3.04 -24.80
C PRO A 364 -4.21 4.41 -25.15
N SER A 365 -4.11 4.67 -26.45
CA SER A 365 -3.61 5.93 -27.01
C SER A 365 -4.41 6.29 -28.25
N ASP A 366 -4.42 7.58 -28.58
CA ASP A 366 -5.02 8.05 -29.83
C ASP A 366 -4.27 7.49 -31.03
N LYS A 367 -4.99 7.29 -32.14
CA LYS A 367 -4.36 6.87 -33.39
C LYS A 367 -3.48 7.99 -33.95
N ALA A 368 -2.27 7.63 -34.35
CA ALA A 368 -1.33 8.50 -35.02
C ALA A 368 -1.70 8.69 -36.50
N TRP A 369 -2.18 7.63 -37.18
CA TRP A 369 -2.49 7.69 -38.61
C TRP A 369 -3.52 6.64 -39.05
N THR A 370 -4.04 6.80 -40.26
CA THR A 370 -4.96 5.86 -40.92
C THR A 370 -4.32 5.34 -42.20
N TYR A 371 -4.30 4.01 -42.36
CA TYR A 371 -3.85 3.34 -43.58
C TYR A 371 -5.01 2.66 -44.27
N THR A 372 -5.08 2.83 -45.58
CA THR A 372 -6.12 2.30 -46.46
C THR A 372 -5.47 1.66 -47.68
N ASN A 373 -6.22 0.92 -48.48
CA ASN A 373 -5.69 0.39 -49.74
C ASN A 373 -5.22 1.52 -50.69
N GLY A 374 -5.61 2.79 -50.46
CA GLY A 374 -5.19 3.94 -51.25
C GLY A 374 -3.80 4.49 -50.92
N ASN A 375 -3.24 4.24 -49.72
CA ASN A 375 -1.90 4.70 -49.32
C ASN A 375 -0.92 3.59 -48.92
N VAL A 376 -1.35 2.33 -49.05
CA VAL A 376 -0.45 1.18 -48.98
C VAL A 376 0.05 0.82 -50.37
N VAL A 377 1.34 0.49 -50.49
CA VAL A 377 1.98 0.07 -51.74
C VAL A 377 1.25 -1.15 -52.29
N GLY A 378 0.71 -1.02 -53.50
CA GLY A 378 -0.11 -2.04 -54.15
C GLY A 378 -1.47 -2.31 -53.49
N GLY A 379 -1.85 -1.52 -52.47
CA GLY A 379 -3.09 -1.67 -51.73
C GLY A 379 -3.21 -2.96 -50.91
N ARG A 380 -2.09 -3.62 -50.60
CA ARG A 380 -2.07 -4.97 -50.00
C ARG A 380 -1.63 -4.95 -48.54
N PHE A 381 -2.51 -5.43 -47.68
CA PHE A 381 -2.19 -5.77 -46.30
C PHE A 381 -1.95 -7.28 -46.19
N LYS A 382 -0.90 -7.69 -45.48
CA LYS A 382 -0.61 -9.09 -45.18
C LYS A 382 -0.86 -9.35 -43.70
N TYR A 383 -1.83 -10.20 -43.39
CA TYR A 383 -2.13 -10.58 -42.01
C TYR A 383 -1.50 -11.93 -41.65
N SER A 384 -1.05 -12.04 -40.41
CA SER A 384 -0.68 -13.28 -39.76
C SER A 384 -1.30 -13.34 -38.36
N PHE A 385 -1.35 -14.53 -37.78
CA PHE A 385 -1.98 -14.75 -36.47
C PHE A 385 -1.00 -15.45 -35.54
N SER A 386 -1.03 -15.11 -34.24
CA SER A 386 -0.31 -15.87 -33.22
C SER A 386 -0.80 -17.32 -33.19
N ALA A 387 0.09 -18.29 -32.99
CA ALA A 387 -0.31 -19.69 -32.95
C ALA A 387 -1.17 -19.96 -31.70
N LEU A 388 -2.20 -20.81 -31.82
CA LEU A 388 -3.09 -21.12 -30.70
C LEU A 388 -2.34 -21.66 -29.47
N LYS A 389 -1.29 -22.47 -29.69
CA LYS A 389 -0.44 -23.03 -28.62
C LYS A 389 0.39 -21.99 -27.86
N ASP A 390 0.59 -20.81 -28.46
CA ASP A 390 1.35 -19.70 -27.86
C ASP A 390 0.41 -18.75 -27.10
N ARG A 391 -0.90 -19.06 -27.03
CA ARG A 391 -1.91 -18.27 -26.29
C ARG A 391 -2.25 -18.98 -24.99
N HIS A 392 -1.70 -18.50 -23.89
CA HIS A 392 -1.95 -18.97 -22.55
C HIS A 392 -3.31 -18.45 -22.05
N ASN A 393 -3.98 -19.28 -21.27
CA ASN A 393 -5.28 -18.98 -20.66
C ASN A 393 -5.30 -19.30 -19.15
N ALA A 394 -4.09 -19.49 -18.58
CA ALA A 394 -3.81 -19.54 -17.17
C ALA A 394 -2.42 -18.93 -16.94
N VAL A 395 -2.27 -18.11 -15.90
CA VAL A 395 -0.99 -17.49 -15.53
C VAL A 395 -0.77 -17.60 -14.02
N GLU A 396 0.34 -18.23 -13.62
CA GLU A 396 0.86 -18.21 -12.25
C GLU A 396 1.85 -17.05 -12.10
N VAL A 397 1.48 -16.03 -11.31
CA VAL A 397 2.28 -14.82 -11.08
C VAL A 397 2.86 -14.84 -9.66
N ARG A 398 4.18 -14.92 -9.56
CA ARG A 398 4.87 -14.81 -8.27
C ARG A 398 5.07 -13.35 -7.88
N TYR A 399 4.77 -13.03 -6.63
CA TYR A 399 4.96 -11.70 -6.05
C TYR A 399 5.44 -11.82 -4.59
N THR A 400 6.00 -10.76 -4.03
CA THR A 400 6.43 -10.71 -2.63
C THR A 400 5.26 -10.27 -1.77
N ASP A 401 4.81 -11.09 -0.83
CA ASP A 401 3.55 -10.87 -0.13
C ASP A 401 3.75 -10.28 1.28
N PRO A 402 3.41 -8.99 1.52
CA PRO A 402 3.54 -8.37 2.84
C PRO A 402 2.68 -9.05 3.91
N LEU A 403 1.55 -9.67 3.54
CA LEU A 403 0.65 -10.37 4.46
C LEU A 403 1.18 -11.77 4.83
N ASN A 404 2.08 -12.32 4.03
CA ASN A 404 2.79 -13.58 4.27
C ASN A 404 4.25 -13.34 4.69
N GLY A 405 4.50 -12.31 5.50
CA GLY A 405 5.84 -12.03 6.05
C GLY A 405 6.90 -11.70 5.01
N TRP A 406 6.51 -11.06 3.90
CA TRP A 406 7.38 -10.72 2.77
C TRP A 406 8.00 -11.93 2.04
N GLN A 407 7.39 -13.10 2.19
CA GLN A 407 7.75 -14.29 1.41
C GLN A 407 7.11 -14.25 0.01
N THR A 408 7.61 -15.07 -0.90
CA THR A 408 7.02 -15.20 -2.23
C THR A 408 5.69 -15.96 -2.16
N SER A 409 4.61 -15.33 -2.63
CA SER A 409 3.31 -15.96 -2.88
C SER A 409 3.07 -16.08 -4.39
N THR A 410 2.16 -16.95 -4.82
CA THR A 410 1.77 -17.11 -6.24
C THR A 410 0.30 -16.81 -6.40
N GLU A 411 -0.02 -15.84 -7.25
CA GLU A 411 -1.39 -15.54 -7.67
C GLU A 411 -1.71 -16.28 -8.98
N LEU A 412 -2.84 -16.98 -9.03
CA LEU A 412 -3.30 -17.71 -10.20
C LEU A 412 -4.41 -16.92 -10.90
N VAL A 413 -4.21 -16.61 -12.19
CA VAL A 413 -5.20 -15.93 -13.04
C VAL A 413 -5.64 -16.87 -14.15
N GLU A 414 -6.94 -17.06 -14.35
CA GLU A 414 -7.47 -18.04 -15.31
C GLU A 414 -8.63 -17.46 -16.14
N ASP A 415 -8.68 -17.82 -17.43
CA ASP A 415 -9.85 -17.58 -18.28
C ASP A 415 -10.59 -18.90 -18.54
N HIS A 416 -11.56 -19.20 -17.66
CA HIS A 416 -12.30 -20.46 -17.72
C HIS A 416 -13.03 -20.68 -19.06
N ALA A 417 -13.47 -19.61 -19.73
CA ALA A 417 -14.13 -19.71 -21.04
C ALA A 417 -13.18 -20.24 -22.14
N SER A 418 -11.96 -19.68 -22.24
CA SER A 418 -10.95 -20.19 -23.18
C SER A 418 -10.44 -21.56 -22.77
N GLN A 419 -10.30 -21.85 -21.47
CA GLN A 419 -9.92 -23.19 -21.00
C GLN A 419 -10.95 -24.25 -21.40
N ALA A 420 -12.25 -23.97 -21.25
CA ALA A 420 -13.31 -24.87 -21.66
C ALA A 420 -13.28 -25.15 -23.18
N ARG A 421 -12.82 -24.19 -23.99
CA ARG A 421 -12.78 -24.31 -25.45
C ARG A 421 -11.49 -24.93 -26.00
N TYR A 422 -10.34 -24.60 -25.42
CA TYR A 422 -9.02 -24.94 -25.98
C TYR A 422 -8.16 -25.82 -25.07
N GLY A 423 -8.64 -26.14 -23.86
CA GLY A 423 -7.82 -26.76 -22.81
C GLY A 423 -6.93 -25.76 -22.10
N ARG A 424 -6.42 -26.13 -20.92
CA ARG A 424 -5.57 -25.27 -20.09
C ARG A 424 -4.16 -25.15 -20.66
N ASN A 425 -3.70 -23.92 -20.86
CA ASN A 425 -2.35 -23.56 -21.29
C ASN A 425 -1.76 -22.56 -20.30
N LEU A 426 -0.75 -23.00 -19.54
CA LEU A 426 -0.23 -22.31 -18.35
C LEU A 426 1.08 -21.57 -18.63
N LEU A 427 1.12 -20.29 -18.31
CA LEU A 427 2.34 -19.49 -18.19
C LEU A 427 2.74 -19.33 -16.71
N LYS A 428 4.03 -19.37 -16.40
CA LYS A 428 4.57 -19.03 -15.08
C LYS A 428 5.46 -17.81 -15.20
N MET A 429 5.28 -16.81 -14.35
CA MET A 429 6.07 -15.58 -14.39
C MET A 429 6.32 -14.99 -12.99
N ASP A 430 7.37 -14.19 -12.89
CA ASP A 430 7.67 -13.40 -11.69
C ASP A 430 7.30 -11.93 -11.96
N ALA A 431 6.48 -11.34 -11.09
CA ALA A 431 6.16 -9.91 -11.15
C ALA A 431 7.23 -9.12 -10.40
N PHE A 432 8.20 -8.59 -11.13
CA PHE A 432 9.38 -7.91 -10.58
C PHE A 432 8.99 -6.79 -9.59
N GLY A 433 9.44 -6.90 -8.34
CA GLY A 433 9.19 -5.92 -7.27
C GLY A 433 7.72 -5.68 -6.93
N CYS A 434 6.82 -6.58 -7.34
CA CYS A 434 5.40 -6.52 -7.03
C CYS A 434 5.16 -6.96 -5.57
N THR A 435 4.43 -6.14 -4.82
CA THR A 435 4.04 -6.42 -3.42
C THR A 435 2.54 -6.35 -3.17
N SER A 436 1.75 -6.27 -4.23
CA SER A 436 0.28 -6.27 -4.15
C SER A 436 -0.26 -7.47 -4.91
N ARG A 437 -1.18 -8.20 -4.26
CA ARG A 437 -1.93 -9.28 -4.91
C ARG A 437 -2.77 -8.76 -6.07
N GLY A 438 -3.39 -7.58 -5.92
CA GLY A 438 -4.16 -6.91 -6.98
C GLY A 438 -3.29 -6.58 -8.19
N GLN A 439 -2.10 -6.00 -7.97
CA GLN A 439 -1.14 -5.75 -9.05
C GLN A 439 -0.62 -7.05 -9.69
N ALA A 440 -0.36 -8.11 -8.92
CA ALA A 440 0.02 -9.42 -9.45
C ALA A 440 -1.07 -10.02 -10.35
N HIS A 441 -2.33 -9.97 -9.91
CA HIS A 441 -3.47 -10.40 -10.71
C HIS A 441 -3.60 -9.59 -12.00
N ARG A 442 -3.54 -8.25 -11.92
CA ARG A 442 -3.54 -7.38 -13.12
C ARG A 442 -2.36 -7.66 -14.06
N THR A 443 -1.23 -8.10 -13.55
CA THR A 443 -0.05 -8.44 -14.35
C THR A 443 -0.29 -9.74 -15.14
N GLY A 444 -0.77 -10.80 -14.49
CA GLY A 444 -1.12 -12.06 -15.17
C GLY A 444 -2.27 -11.89 -16.17
N LEU A 445 -3.29 -11.13 -15.78
CA LEU A 445 -4.43 -10.83 -16.63
C LEU A 445 -4.03 -10.01 -17.86
N TRP A 446 -3.09 -9.06 -17.74
CA TRP A 446 -2.61 -8.29 -18.89
C TRP A 446 -1.93 -9.17 -19.93
N VAL A 447 -1.05 -10.08 -19.50
CA VAL A 447 -0.35 -11.00 -20.41
C VAL A 447 -1.35 -11.92 -21.10
N MET A 448 -2.24 -12.55 -20.32
CA MET A 448 -3.28 -13.43 -20.83
C MET A 448 -4.20 -12.72 -21.82
N MET A 449 -4.73 -11.54 -21.48
CA MET A 449 -5.64 -10.78 -22.34
C MET A 449 -4.94 -10.26 -23.60
N THR A 450 -3.64 -9.94 -23.54
CA THR A 450 -2.85 -9.61 -24.73
C THR A 450 -2.80 -10.81 -25.69
N GLU A 451 -2.48 -12.01 -25.19
CA GLU A 451 -2.39 -13.21 -26.02
C GLU A 451 -3.75 -13.67 -26.59
N LEU A 452 -4.84 -13.47 -25.84
CA LEU A 452 -6.19 -13.85 -26.25
C LEU A 452 -6.86 -12.83 -27.18
N LEU A 453 -6.63 -11.53 -26.98
CA LEU A 453 -7.32 -10.45 -27.72
C LEU A 453 -6.49 -9.89 -28.90
N GLU A 454 -5.16 -9.81 -28.77
CA GLU A 454 -4.27 -9.13 -29.72
C GLU A 454 -3.53 -10.15 -30.62
N THR A 455 -4.32 -10.91 -31.38
CA THR A 455 -3.84 -12.11 -32.07
C THR A 455 -3.31 -11.87 -33.48
N GLN A 456 -3.59 -10.71 -34.08
CA GLN A 456 -3.27 -10.43 -35.48
C GLN A 456 -2.05 -9.54 -35.61
N THR A 457 -1.14 -9.90 -36.50
CA THR A 457 -0.07 -9.01 -36.99
C THR A 457 -0.39 -8.61 -38.42
N VAL A 458 -0.22 -7.33 -38.74
CA VAL A 458 -0.34 -6.80 -40.11
C VAL A 458 1.02 -6.31 -40.59
N ASP A 459 1.40 -6.71 -41.79
CA ASP A 459 2.59 -6.27 -42.52
C ASP A 459 2.17 -5.58 -43.82
N PHE A 460 2.71 -4.40 -44.08
CA PHE A 460 2.46 -3.65 -45.31
C PHE A 460 3.59 -2.65 -45.58
N SER A 461 3.71 -2.16 -46.82
CA SER A 461 4.69 -1.11 -47.18
C SER A 461 3.97 0.17 -47.57
N VAL A 462 4.59 1.31 -47.26
CA VAL A 462 4.08 2.66 -47.55
C VAL A 462 5.17 3.53 -48.17
N GLY A 463 4.81 4.66 -48.74
CA GLY A 463 5.79 5.67 -49.18
C GLY A 463 6.42 6.41 -48.00
N ALA A 464 6.83 7.66 -48.23
CA ALA A 464 7.42 8.53 -47.20
C ALA A 464 6.54 8.75 -45.95
N GLU A 465 5.25 8.41 -46.01
CA GLU A 465 4.34 8.38 -44.85
C GLU A 465 4.86 7.49 -43.72
N GLY A 466 5.67 6.46 -44.01
CA GLY A 466 6.26 5.60 -42.99
C GLY A 466 7.23 6.32 -42.03
N LEU A 467 7.82 7.44 -42.46
CA LEU A 467 8.68 8.29 -41.62
C LEU A 467 7.91 9.03 -40.51
N ARG A 468 6.57 9.04 -40.57
CA ARG A 468 5.72 9.64 -39.52
C ARG A 468 5.71 8.82 -38.25
N HIS A 469 6.09 7.55 -38.32
CA HIS A 469 5.86 6.61 -37.24
C HIS A 469 7.08 6.39 -36.36
N THR A 470 6.79 6.10 -35.11
CA THR A 470 7.71 5.44 -34.19
C THR A 470 7.13 4.11 -33.74
N PRO A 471 7.95 3.13 -33.33
CA PRO A 471 7.44 1.94 -32.65
C PRO A 471 6.48 2.33 -31.52
N GLY A 472 5.36 1.64 -31.40
CA GLY A 472 4.31 1.83 -30.41
C GLY A 472 3.20 2.83 -30.76
N ASP A 473 3.32 3.56 -31.88
CA ASP A 473 2.21 4.35 -32.42
C ASP A 473 1.00 3.45 -32.72
N ILE A 474 -0.20 3.93 -32.39
CA ILE A 474 -1.44 3.27 -32.78
C ILE A 474 -1.82 3.74 -34.19
N ILE A 475 -2.00 2.82 -35.11
CA ILE A 475 -2.48 3.08 -36.47
C ILE A 475 -3.86 2.45 -36.67
N GLU A 476 -4.70 3.10 -37.46
CA GLU A 476 -5.99 2.55 -37.88
C GLU A 476 -5.85 1.95 -39.29
N VAL A 477 -6.34 0.73 -39.47
CA VAL A 477 -6.33 0.03 -40.77
C VAL A 477 -7.75 -0.04 -41.33
N CYS A 478 -8.01 0.72 -42.38
CA CYS A 478 -9.26 0.73 -43.16
C CYS A 478 -9.04 -0.08 -44.45
N ASP A 479 -8.89 -1.39 -44.29
CA ASP A 479 -8.69 -2.33 -45.38
C ASP A 479 -10.03 -2.80 -45.96
N ASN A 480 -10.32 -2.40 -47.18
CA ASN A 480 -11.57 -2.73 -47.89
C ASN A 480 -11.71 -4.23 -48.12
N ASP A 481 -10.61 -4.91 -48.46
CA ASP A 481 -10.62 -6.34 -48.80
C ASP A 481 -10.94 -7.18 -47.56
N TYR A 482 -10.38 -6.80 -46.41
CA TYR A 482 -10.67 -7.45 -45.13
C TYR A 482 -12.08 -7.12 -44.61
N ALA A 483 -12.50 -5.86 -44.74
CA ALA A 483 -13.82 -5.43 -44.27
C ALA A 483 -14.98 -5.99 -45.10
N GLY A 484 -14.72 -6.38 -46.36
CA GLY A 484 -15.76 -6.73 -47.32
C GLY A 484 -16.67 -5.55 -47.69
N ALA A 485 -16.19 -4.31 -47.47
CA ALA A 485 -16.92 -3.07 -47.67
C ALA A 485 -15.96 -1.91 -47.99
N SER A 486 -16.44 -0.89 -48.71
CA SER A 486 -15.68 0.33 -48.99
C SER A 486 -15.53 1.19 -47.72
N VAL A 487 -14.44 0.98 -46.98
CA VAL A 487 -14.12 1.66 -45.72
C VAL A 487 -12.90 2.57 -45.78
N GLY A 488 -12.17 2.63 -46.89
CA GLY A 488 -11.05 3.54 -47.03
C GLY A 488 -10.63 3.80 -48.47
N GLY A 489 -10.04 4.96 -48.71
CA GLY A 489 -9.63 5.38 -50.05
C GLY A 489 -8.97 6.76 -50.07
N ARG A 490 -9.07 7.44 -51.21
CA ARG A 490 -8.62 8.83 -51.42
C ARG A 490 -9.77 9.76 -51.81
N ILE A 491 -9.64 11.02 -51.45
CA ILE A 491 -10.53 12.12 -51.86
C ILE A 491 -10.10 12.53 -53.26
N THR A 492 -10.99 12.49 -54.25
CA THR A 492 -10.67 12.86 -55.63
C THR A 492 -10.93 14.34 -55.91
N ASP A 493 -11.92 14.91 -55.24
CA ASP A 493 -12.32 16.32 -55.35
C ASP A 493 -13.02 16.79 -54.07
N LEU A 494 -13.06 18.10 -53.83
CA LEU A 494 -13.77 18.67 -52.69
C LEU A 494 -14.30 20.08 -52.94
N ASP A 495 -15.39 20.41 -52.26
CA ASP A 495 -15.94 21.76 -52.17
C ASP A 495 -16.05 22.16 -50.70
N ILE A 496 -15.15 23.05 -50.29
CA ILE A 496 -15.06 23.57 -48.92
C ILE A 496 -16.34 24.31 -48.55
N SER A 497 -16.93 25.06 -49.48
CA SER A 497 -18.09 25.92 -49.22
C SER A 497 -19.34 25.10 -48.90
N THR A 498 -19.52 23.98 -49.59
CA THR A 498 -20.64 23.05 -49.35
C THR A 498 -20.27 21.92 -48.38
N ARG A 499 -19.00 21.83 -47.95
CA ARG A 499 -18.43 20.75 -47.12
C ARG A 499 -18.57 19.37 -47.78
N THR A 500 -18.54 19.34 -49.10
CA THR A 500 -18.72 18.14 -49.92
C THR A 500 -17.36 17.54 -50.27
N LEU A 501 -17.22 16.22 -50.07
CA LEU A 501 -16.09 15.43 -50.51
C LEU A 501 -16.54 14.44 -51.58
N THR A 502 -15.79 14.36 -52.68
CA THR A 502 -15.91 13.28 -53.68
C THR A 502 -14.85 12.22 -53.38
N LEU A 503 -15.28 10.98 -53.22
CA LEU A 503 -14.46 9.83 -52.86
C LEU A 503 -14.01 9.09 -54.15
N ASP A 504 -12.93 8.31 -54.05
CA ASP A 504 -12.42 7.48 -55.13
C ASP A 504 -13.26 6.22 -55.43
N ARG A 505 -14.32 5.99 -54.65
CA ARG A 505 -15.22 4.83 -54.75
C ARG A 505 -16.56 5.12 -54.07
N GLU A 506 -17.55 4.32 -54.40
CA GLU A 506 -18.87 4.36 -53.77
C GLU A 506 -18.82 3.79 -52.34
N ILE A 507 -19.58 4.39 -51.44
CA ILE A 507 -19.81 3.91 -50.06
C ILE A 507 -21.30 3.72 -49.80
N THR A 508 -21.65 2.89 -48.82
CA THR A 508 -23.04 2.72 -48.36
C THR A 508 -23.15 3.14 -46.90
N LEU A 509 -23.99 4.15 -46.61
CA LEU A 509 -24.27 4.58 -45.25
C LEU A 509 -25.38 3.73 -44.61
N PRO A 510 -25.33 3.49 -43.29
CA PRO A 510 -26.37 2.76 -42.59
C PRO A 510 -27.64 3.62 -42.44
N GLU A 511 -28.81 2.97 -42.35
CA GLU A 511 -30.10 3.66 -42.10
C GLU A 511 -30.16 4.34 -40.72
N SER A 512 -29.36 3.86 -39.77
CA SER A 512 -29.27 4.42 -38.42
C SER A 512 -27.84 4.36 -37.86
N GLY A 513 -27.56 5.26 -36.91
CA GLY A 513 -26.25 5.38 -36.27
C GLY A 513 -25.35 6.44 -36.91
N ALA A 514 -24.54 7.11 -36.09
CA ALA A 514 -23.62 8.14 -36.55
C ALA A 514 -22.44 7.50 -37.32
N THR A 515 -22.26 7.91 -38.57
CA THR A 515 -21.09 7.54 -39.39
C THR A 515 -20.09 8.68 -39.40
N THR A 516 -18.81 8.38 -39.16
CA THR A 516 -17.75 9.39 -39.16
C THR A 516 -16.70 9.08 -40.22
N LEU A 517 -16.23 10.13 -40.89
CA LEU A 517 -15.12 10.09 -41.82
C LEU A 517 -13.84 10.60 -41.13
N ASN A 518 -12.78 9.81 -41.20
CA ASN A 518 -11.44 10.18 -40.78
C ASN A 518 -10.69 10.72 -41.99
N ILE A 519 -10.19 11.94 -41.88
CA ILE A 519 -9.45 12.66 -42.94
C ILE A 519 -8.19 13.29 -42.34
N VAL A 520 -7.39 13.97 -43.15
CA VAL A 520 -6.21 14.70 -42.70
C VAL A 520 -6.61 16.10 -42.24
N GLY A 521 -6.32 16.42 -40.99
CA GLY A 521 -6.53 17.74 -40.40
C GLY A 521 -5.47 18.78 -40.81
N PRO A 522 -5.65 20.04 -40.39
CA PRO A 522 -4.78 21.16 -40.74
C PRO A 522 -3.36 21.05 -40.21
N ASP A 523 -3.17 20.34 -39.11
CA ASP A 523 -1.86 20.06 -38.50
C ASP A 523 -1.24 18.76 -39.03
N GLY A 524 -1.81 18.17 -40.08
CA GLY A 524 -1.37 16.90 -40.64
C GLY A 524 -1.67 15.70 -39.77
N LYS A 525 -2.50 15.84 -38.72
CA LYS A 525 -2.98 14.73 -37.87
C LYS A 525 -4.35 14.22 -38.33
N PRO A 526 -4.77 13.02 -37.88
CA PRO A 526 -6.11 12.53 -38.17
C PRO A 526 -7.19 13.46 -37.60
N PHE A 527 -8.18 13.79 -38.42
CA PHE A 527 -9.37 14.57 -38.04
C PHE A 527 -10.63 13.75 -38.34
N SER A 528 -11.50 13.58 -37.34
CA SER A 528 -12.76 12.84 -37.48
C SER A 528 -13.94 13.81 -37.60
N THR A 529 -14.79 13.62 -38.62
CA THR A 529 -15.99 14.44 -38.84
C THR A 529 -17.21 13.57 -39.12
N GLU A 530 -18.38 13.97 -38.62
CA GLU A 530 -19.64 13.28 -38.89
C GLU A 530 -20.10 13.52 -40.33
N ILE A 531 -20.63 12.50 -40.99
CA ILE A 531 -21.28 12.64 -42.30
C ILE A 531 -22.73 13.09 -42.08
N GLN A 532 -23.11 14.22 -42.68
CA GLN A 532 -24.46 14.79 -42.61
C GLN A 532 -25.40 14.22 -43.66
N SER A 533 -24.92 14.02 -44.89
CA SER A 533 -25.72 13.49 -45.99
C SER A 533 -24.83 12.89 -47.10
N GLN A 534 -25.41 12.04 -47.94
CA GLN A 534 -24.75 11.43 -49.10
C GLN A 534 -25.50 11.81 -50.39
N PRO A 535 -25.14 12.93 -51.05
CA PRO A 535 -25.82 13.38 -52.27
C PRO A 535 -25.64 12.45 -53.49
N ALA A 536 -24.60 11.62 -53.50
CA ALA A 536 -24.36 10.58 -54.51
C ALA A 536 -23.58 9.41 -53.88
N PRO A 537 -23.58 8.19 -54.47
CA PRO A 537 -22.87 7.03 -53.91
C PRO A 537 -21.39 7.30 -53.57
N ASP A 538 -20.72 8.18 -54.30
CA ASP A 538 -19.32 8.60 -54.15
C ASP A 538 -19.15 9.98 -53.50
N ARG A 539 -20.23 10.66 -53.07
CA ARG A 539 -20.15 12.02 -52.51
C ARG A 539 -20.78 12.11 -51.13
N VAL A 540 -20.08 12.74 -50.20
CA VAL A 540 -20.53 12.95 -48.82
C VAL A 540 -20.43 14.41 -48.42
N VAL A 541 -21.41 14.88 -47.64
CA VAL A 541 -21.37 16.19 -46.98
C VAL A 541 -21.02 15.97 -45.52
N THR A 542 -19.98 16.65 -45.04
CA THR A 542 -19.49 16.51 -43.67
C THR A 542 -19.94 17.66 -42.78
N LYS A 543 -20.05 17.41 -41.47
CA LYS A 543 -20.46 18.42 -40.49
C LYS A 543 -19.45 19.54 -40.39
N VAL A 544 -18.17 19.19 -40.35
CA VAL A 544 -17.04 20.11 -40.37
C VAL A 544 -16.04 19.59 -41.40
N LEU A 545 -15.59 20.47 -42.30
CA LEU A 545 -14.52 20.18 -43.25
C LEU A 545 -13.40 21.21 -43.05
N PRO A 546 -12.20 20.81 -42.59
CA PRO A 546 -11.08 21.74 -42.46
C PRO A 546 -10.68 22.33 -43.81
N GLU A 547 -10.38 23.63 -43.85
CA GLU A 547 -10.00 24.35 -45.09
C GLU A 547 -8.67 23.85 -45.71
N THR A 548 -7.90 23.06 -44.96
CA THR A 548 -6.60 22.52 -45.36
C THR A 548 -6.67 21.20 -46.11
N VAL A 549 -7.84 20.54 -46.16
CA VAL A 549 -7.98 19.25 -46.85
C VAL A 549 -7.71 19.45 -48.34
N GLN A 550 -6.86 18.60 -48.91
CA GLN A 550 -6.48 18.66 -50.32
C GLN A 550 -7.03 17.46 -51.10
N PRO A 551 -7.25 17.59 -52.42
CA PRO A 551 -7.44 16.44 -53.28
C PRO A 551 -6.29 15.44 -53.11
N TYR A 552 -6.57 14.15 -53.31
CA TYR A 552 -5.73 12.99 -53.06
C TYR A 552 -5.38 12.72 -51.58
N SER A 553 -5.93 13.48 -50.63
CA SER A 553 -5.86 13.13 -49.20
C SER A 553 -6.57 11.79 -48.95
N ILE A 554 -6.11 11.06 -47.92
CA ILE A 554 -6.73 9.80 -47.53
C ILE A 554 -8.05 10.04 -46.78
N TRP A 555 -8.96 9.07 -46.87
CA TRP A 555 -10.11 8.99 -45.98
C TRP A 555 -10.30 7.57 -45.45
N GLY A 556 -10.79 7.46 -44.21
CA GLY A 556 -11.21 6.21 -43.58
C GLY A 556 -12.63 6.34 -43.00
N LEU A 557 -13.51 5.43 -43.35
CA LEU A 557 -14.91 5.43 -42.92
C LEU A 557 -15.09 4.57 -41.67
N LYS A 558 -15.76 5.12 -40.66
CA LYS A 558 -16.17 4.40 -39.45
C LYS A 558 -17.67 4.16 -39.48
N LEU A 559 -18.05 2.91 -39.70
CA LEU A 559 -19.44 2.46 -39.65
C LEU A 559 -19.79 1.92 -38.25
N PRO A 560 -21.00 2.16 -37.73
CA PRO A 560 -21.46 1.60 -36.45
C PRO A 560 -21.42 0.07 -36.40
N SER A 561 -21.62 -0.59 -37.56
CA SER A 561 -21.63 -2.05 -37.70
C SER A 561 -20.24 -2.68 -37.76
N LEU A 562 -19.17 -1.89 -37.91
CA LEU A 562 -17.80 -2.38 -38.06
C LEU A 562 -16.92 -1.94 -36.88
N LYS A 563 -16.26 -2.91 -36.25
CA LYS A 563 -15.25 -2.61 -35.22
C LYS A 563 -14.05 -1.95 -35.88
N ARG A 564 -13.59 -0.84 -35.30
CA ARG A 564 -12.32 -0.20 -35.70
C ARG A 564 -11.18 -1.21 -35.54
N ARG A 565 -10.32 -1.28 -36.55
CA ARG A 565 -9.12 -2.11 -36.51
C ARG A 565 -7.93 -1.24 -36.21
N LEU A 566 -7.53 -1.26 -34.94
CA LEU A 566 -6.36 -0.57 -34.45
C LEU A 566 -5.19 -1.55 -34.37
N PHE A 567 -3.99 -1.08 -34.72
CA PHE A 567 -2.77 -1.83 -34.60
C PHE A 567 -1.68 -0.95 -33.99
N ARG A 568 -0.88 -1.50 -33.08
CA ARG A 568 0.31 -0.87 -32.52
C ARG A 568 1.50 -1.19 -33.42
N CYS A 569 2.15 -0.17 -33.98
CA CYS A 569 3.39 -0.31 -34.73
C CYS A 569 4.45 -1.00 -33.85
N VAL A 570 5.11 -2.05 -34.33
CA VAL A 570 6.19 -2.74 -33.60
C VAL A 570 7.52 -2.50 -34.28
N ARG A 571 7.51 -2.38 -35.61
CA ARG A 571 8.72 -2.23 -36.41
C ARG A 571 8.45 -1.39 -37.64
N ILE A 572 9.42 -0.54 -37.95
CA ILE A 572 9.51 0.23 -39.19
C ILE A 572 10.86 -0.09 -39.81
N LYS A 573 10.88 -0.45 -41.09
CA LYS A 573 12.10 -0.75 -41.84
C LYS A 573 12.09 0.02 -43.15
N GLU A 574 13.14 0.79 -43.40
CA GLU A 574 13.39 1.39 -44.71
C GLU A 574 13.83 0.31 -45.72
N ASN A 575 13.25 0.35 -46.92
CA ASN A 575 13.58 -0.52 -48.04
C ASN A 575 14.47 0.23 -49.05
N ASP A 576 15.18 -0.52 -49.90
CA ASP A 576 16.13 0.03 -50.88
C ASP A 576 15.45 0.83 -52.02
N ASP A 577 14.11 0.77 -52.12
CA ASP A 577 13.30 1.45 -53.13
C ASP A 577 12.65 2.76 -52.64
N GLY A 578 13.00 3.20 -51.43
CA GLY A 578 12.43 4.41 -50.80
C GLY A 578 11.05 4.19 -50.16
N THR A 579 10.56 2.95 -50.10
CA THR A 579 9.36 2.60 -49.30
C THR A 579 9.74 2.19 -47.88
N TYR A 580 8.76 2.19 -46.99
CA TYR A 580 8.92 1.79 -45.59
C TYR A 580 7.99 0.63 -45.28
N ALA A 581 8.54 -0.49 -44.84
CA ALA A 581 7.78 -1.64 -44.35
C ALA A 581 7.38 -1.42 -42.89
N ILE A 582 6.10 -1.56 -42.60
CA ILE A 582 5.50 -1.44 -41.27
C ILE A 582 4.99 -2.82 -40.85
N THR A 583 5.41 -3.26 -39.66
CA THR A 583 4.81 -4.40 -38.96
C THR A 583 4.10 -3.88 -37.72
N ALA A 584 2.83 -4.21 -37.56
CA ALA A 584 2.02 -3.76 -36.44
C ALA A 584 1.18 -4.90 -35.85
N LEU A 585 1.05 -4.92 -34.51
CA LEU A 585 0.27 -5.91 -33.77
C LEU A 585 -1.11 -5.35 -33.46
N GLN A 586 -2.16 -6.18 -33.49
CA GLN A 586 -3.52 -5.77 -33.16
C GLN A 586 -3.56 -5.07 -31.80
N HIS A 587 -4.29 -3.97 -31.70
CA HIS A 587 -4.45 -3.21 -30.47
C HIS A 587 -5.92 -3.20 -30.06
N VAL A 588 -6.21 -3.66 -28.85
CA VAL A 588 -7.57 -3.70 -28.29
C VAL A 588 -7.62 -2.73 -27.10
N PRO A 589 -8.10 -1.49 -27.27
CA PRO A 589 -8.07 -0.48 -26.20
C PRO A 589 -8.92 -0.88 -25.00
N GLU A 590 -9.95 -1.72 -25.19
CA GLU A 590 -10.80 -2.24 -24.11
C GLU A 590 -10.04 -3.17 -23.14
N LYS A 591 -8.88 -3.71 -23.55
CA LYS A 591 -8.02 -4.61 -22.76
C LYS A 591 -7.69 -4.02 -21.38
N GLU A 592 -7.41 -2.72 -21.31
CA GLU A 592 -7.07 -2.05 -20.05
C GLU A 592 -8.22 -2.10 -19.05
N SER A 593 -9.44 -1.78 -19.49
CA SER A 593 -10.61 -1.82 -18.63
C SER A 593 -10.94 -3.23 -18.13
N ILE A 594 -10.69 -4.27 -18.94
CA ILE A 594 -10.85 -5.67 -18.54
C ILE A 594 -9.83 -6.02 -17.45
N VAL A 595 -8.60 -5.53 -17.59
CA VAL A 595 -7.53 -5.83 -16.63
C VAL A 595 -7.71 -5.08 -15.32
N ASP A 596 -7.96 -3.76 -15.38
CA ASP A 596 -8.08 -2.91 -14.19
C ASP A 596 -9.27 -3.35 -13.30
N ASN A 597 -10.36 -3.84 -13.90
CA ASN A 597 -11.55 -4.31 -13.17
C ASN A 597 -11.62 -5.83 -12.99
N GLY A 598 -10.57 -6.56 -13.38
CA GLY A 598 -10.61 -8.03 -13.41
C GLY A 598 -10.32 -8.70 -12.07
N ALA A 599 -9.76 -7.99 -11.09
CA ALA A 599 -9.45 -8.55 -9.78
C ALA A 599 -10.69 -8.55 -8.87
N HIS A 600 -11.08 -9.73 -8.39
CA HIS A 600 -12.06 -9.89 -7.32
C HIS A 600 -11.60 -11.01 -6.40
N PHE A 601 -11.33 -10.67 -5.13
CA PHE A 601 -10.85 -11.62 -4.14
C PHE A 601 -11.91 -11.80 -3.07
N ASP A 602 -12.35 -13.05 -2.90
CA ASP A 602 -13.18 -13.39 -1.75
C ASP A 602 -12.39 -13.11 -0.46
N PRO A 603 -13.00 -12.49 0.56
CA PRO A 603 -12.37 -12.35 1.86
C PRO A 603 -12.01 -13.75 2.37
N LEU A 604 -10.75 -13.93 2.79
CA LEU A 604 -10.26 -15.22 3.28
C LEU A 604 -11.20 -15.70 4.40
N PRO A 605 -11.82 -16.89 4.29
CA PRO A 605 -12.57 -17.44 5.39
C PRO A 605 -11.59 -17.63 6.54
N GLY A 606 -11.82 -16.92 7.65
CA GLY A 606 -10.95 -17.01 8.81
C GLY A 606 -10.86 -18.47 9.25
N THR A 607 -9.68 -19.07 9.09
CA THR A 607 -9.45 -20.44 9.56
C THR A 607 -9.72 -20.47 11.07
N THR A 608 -10.25 -21.57 11.59
CA THR A 608 -10.63 -21.70 13.01
C THR A 608 -9.44 -21.55 13.98
N ASN A 609 -8.21 -21.56 13.47
CA ASN A 609 -6.98 -21.29 14.23
C ASN A 609 -6.55 -19.80 14.19
N SER A 610 -7.22 -18.98 13.38
CA SER A 610 -7.02 -17.54 13.36
C SER A 610 -7.87 -16.91 14.47
N ILE A 611 -7.25 -16.10 15.31
CA ILE A 611 -7.92 -15.31 16.35
C ILE A 611 -8.71 -14.20 15.65
N ILE A 612 -9.84 -14.52 15.01
CA ILE A 612 -10.64 -13.52 14.28
C ILE A 612 -11.10 -12.45 15.29
N PRO A 613 -10.85 -11.15 15.03
CA PRO A 613 -11.40 -10.09 15.87
C PRO A 613 -12.93 -10.21 15.91
N PRO A 614 -13.56 -10.20 17.09
CA PRO A 614 -15.00 -10.41 17.21
C PRO A 614 -15.78 -9.28 16.51
N ALA A 615 -16.90 -9.63 15.87
CA ALA A 615 -17.77 -8.64 15.24
C ALA A 615 -18.34 -7.66 16.29
N VAL A 616 -18.38 -6.37 15.95
CA VAL A 616 -19.06 -5.36 16.77
C VAL A 616 -20.57 -5.43 16.48
N GLN A 617 -21.38 -5.54 17.53
CA GLN A 617 -22.84 -5.64 17.46
C GLN A 617 -23.50 -4.59 18.37
N HIS A 618 -24.77 -4.26 18.08
CA HIS A 618 -25.57 -3.33 18.88
C HIS A 618 -24.90 -1.95 19.10
N LEU A 619 -24.16 -1.46 18.09
CA LEU A 619 -23.53 -0.15 18.15
C LEU A 619 -24.61 0.94 18.21
N THR A 620 -24.61 1.70 19.30
CA THR A 620 -25.56 2.79 19.56
C THR A 620 -24.81 4.02 20.08
N VAL A 621 -25.37 5.20 19.81
CA VAL A 621 -24.86 6.48 20.31
C VAL A 621 -26.00 7.24 20.95
N SER A 622 -25.77 7.80 22.14
CA SER A 622 -26.67 8.73 22.82
C SER A 622 -25.97 10.06 23.04
N THR A 623 -26.65 11.17 22.77
CA THR A 623 -26.12 12.52 22.98
C THR A 623 -26.67 13.15 24.26
N ASP A 624 -25.83 13.89 24.97
CA ASP A 624 -26.19 14.60 26.20
C ASP A 624 -25.55 16.01 26.21
N ASN A 625 -26.12 16.92 27.00
CA ASN A 625 -25.69 18.32 27.13
C ASN A 625 -25.21 18.59 28.56
N ASP A 626 -24.14 17.92 28.99
CA ASP A 626 -23.59 18.06 30.36
C ASP A 626 -22.59 19.24 30.47
N SER A 627 -22.39 20.02 29.41
CA SER A 627 -21.61 21.26 29.46
C SER A 627 -22.08 22.25 28.39
N THR A 628 -21.36 23.35 28.17
CA THR A 628 -21.61 24.25 27.04
C THR A 628 -21.43 23.58 25.67
N LEU A 629 -20.99 22.32 25.63
CA LEU A 629 -20.75 21.53 24.43
C LEU A 629 -21.39 20.14 24.58
N TYR A 630 -21.78 19.55 23.46
CA TYR A 630 -22.46 18.26 23.43
C TYR A 630 -21.49 17.10 23.65
N GLN A 631 -21.95 16.08 24.36
CA GLN A 631 -21.27 14.81 24.53
C GLN A 631 -22.00 13.72 23.75
N ALA A 632 -21.26 12.75 23.21
CA ALA A 632 -21.84 11.57 22.57
C ALA A 632 -21.24 10.31 23.21
N LYS A 633 -22.08 9.50 23.87
CA LYS A 633 -21.67 8.22 24.46
C LYS A 633 -22.01 7.08 23.51
N ALA A 634 -21.00 6.37 23.07
CA ALA A 634 -21.11 5.18 22.24
C ALA A 634 -21.08 3.91 23.09
N LYS A 635 -21.92 2.93 22.75
CA LYS A 635 -21.93 1.59 23.35
C LYS A 635 -22.10 0.53 22.27
N TRP A 636 -21.42 -0.60 22.44
CA TRP A 636 -21.57 -1.78 21.58
C TRP A 636 -21.36 -3.07 22.39
N GLY A 637 -21.54 -4.22 21.76
CA GLY A 637 -21.21 -5.53 22.31
C GLY A 637 -20.42 -6.36 21.30
N THR A 638 -19.83 -7.45 21.77
CA THR A 638 -19.25 -8.49 20.92
C THR A 638 -19.94 -9.83 21.21
N PRO A 639 -20.15 -10.68 20.19
CA PRO A 639 -20.81 -11.96 20.39
C PRO A 639 -19.94 -12.94 21.21
N ARG A 640 -18.63 -12.69 21.32
CA ARG A 640 -17.67 -13.51 22.08
C ARG A 640 -16.62 -12.61 22.73
N VAL A 641 -16.22 -12.98 23.94
CA VAL A 641 -15.05 -12.39 24.62
C VAL A 641 -13.81 -13.08 24.06
N VAL A 642 -12.99 -12.35 23.33
CA VAL A 642 -11.70 -12.82 22.82
C VAL A 642 -10.61 -12.07 23.60
N LYS A 643 -9.60 -12.81 24.07
CA LYS A 643 -8.50 -12.23 24.84
C LYS A 643 -7.72 -11.24 23.95
N ASP A 644 -7.22 -10.17 24.57
CA ASP A 644 -6.38 -9.15 23.91
C ASP A 644 -7.05 -8.46 22.71
N VAL A 645 -8.39 -8.31 22.77
CA VAL A 645 -9.12 -7.47 21.81
C VAL A 645 -9.20 -6.03 22.28
N ARG A 646 -8.92 -5.11 21.37
CA ARG A 646 -9.15 -3.66 21.53
C ARG A 646 -10.11 -3.17 20.45
N PHE A 647 -10.74 -2.03 20.64
CA PHE A 647 -11.66 -1.43 19.69
C PHE A 647 -11.10 -0.09 19.23
N VAL A 648 -10.99 0.11 17.91
CA VAL A 648 -10.75 1.42 17.32
C VAL A 648 -12.08 2.06 17.04
N VAL A 649 -12.30 3.20 17.67
CA VAL A 649 -13.51 4.01 17.63
C VAL A 649 -13.18 5.26 16.82
N ARG A 650 -13.79 5.41 15.65
CA ARG A 650 -13.51 6.48 14.69
C ARG A 650 -14.77 7.30 14.44
N LEU A 651 -14.71 8.59 14.76
CA LEU A 651 -15.81 9.53 14.53
C LEU A 651 -15.46 10.41 13.33
N THR A 652 -16.35 10.47 12.33
CA THR A 652 -16.19 11.29 11.13
C THR A 652 -17.40 12.19 10.91
N THR A 653 -17.21 13.29 10.18
CA THR A 653 -18.25 14.24 9.74
C THR A 653 -18.17 14.44 8.24
N GLY A 654 -19.28 14.84 7.60
CA GLY A 654 -19.36 15.07 6.16
C GLY A 654 -19.95 13.88 5.39
N SER A 655 -20.64 14.18 4.29
CA SER A 655 -21.44 13.21 3.51
C SER A 655 -20.61 12.29 2.61
N GLY A 656 -19.35 12.62 2.34
CA GLY A 656 -18.47 11.85 1.44
C GLY A 656 -18.67 12.13 -0.04
N ASN A 657 -19.53 13.09 -0.38
CA ASN A 657 -19.66 13.59 -1.75
C ASN A 657 -18.53 14.58 -2.08
N GLU A 658 -18.28 14.82 -3.37
CA GLU A 658 -17.17 15.66 -3.86
C GLU A 658 -17.17 17.09 -3.24
N GLY A 659 -18.35 17.63 -2.89
CA GLY A 659 -18.50 18.93 -2.23
C GLY A 659 -18.42 18.92 -0.69
N ASP A 660 -18.48 17.76 -0.04
CA ASP A 660 -18.47 17.62 1.41
C ASP A 660 -17.76 16.31 1.83
N PRO A 661 -16.42 16.27 1.69
CA PRO A 661 -15.63 15.07 1.91
C PRO A 661 -15.67 14.63 3.37
N VAL A 662 -15.57 13.33 3.62
CA VAL A 662 -15.51 12.77 4.98
C VAL A 662 -14.26 13.29 5.71
N ARG A 663 -14.46 14.01 6.81
CA ARG A 663 -13.40 14.51 7.69
C ARG A 663 -13.37 13.69 8.98
N LEU A 664 -12.17 13.36 9.45
CA LEU A 664 -11.99 12.77 10.77
C LEU A 664 -12.24 13.83 11.85
N VAL A 665 -13.13 13.53 12.79
CA VAL A 665 -13.33 14.36 13.99
C VAL A 665 -12.35 13.90 15.07
N THR A 666 -12.35 12.60 15.37
CA THR A 666 -11.41 11.99 16.30
C THR A 666 -11.35 10.47 16.11
N THR A 667 -10.29 9.85 16.61
CA THR A 667 -10.14 8.40 16.69
C THR A 667 -9.54 8.04 18.05
N ALA A 668 -9.98 6.94 18.63
CA ALA A 668 -9.45 6.42 19.89
C ALA A 668 -9.40 4.90 19.87
N THR A 669 -8.53 4.33 20.70
CA THR A 669 -8.48 2.89 20.94
C THR A 669 -8.87 2.63 22.39
N THR A 670 -9.79 1.71 22.63
CA THR A 670 -10.25 1.33 23.97
C THR A 670 -10.35 -0.18 24.11
N SER A 671 -10.10 -0.72 25.30
CA SER A 671 -10.40 -2.12 25.64
C SER A 671 -11.85 -2.31 26.10
N GLU A 672 -12.55 -1.22 26.41
CA GLU A 672 -13.95 -1.23 26.86
C GLU A 672 -14.91 -1.29 25.67
N THR A 673 -16.12 -1.81 25.88
CA THR A 673 -17.19 -1.80 24.87
C THR A 673 -18.06 -0.53 24.92
N GLU A 674 -17.51 0.55 25.48
CA GLU A 674 -18.09 1.88 25.47
C GLU A 674 -17.00 2.96 25.31
N TYR A 675 -17.38 4.10 24.75
CA TYR A 675 -16.49 5.26 24.62
C TYR A 675 -17.31 6.56 24.64
N ALA A 676 -16.83 7.58 25.35
CA ALA A 676 -17.47 8.89 25.41
C ALA A 676 -16.67 9.92 24.63
N PHE A 677 -17.34 10.61 23.70
CA PHE A 677 -16.82 11.78 23.01
C PHE A 677 -17.31 13.03 23.72
N HIS A 678 -16.41 13.98 23.90
CA HIS A 678 -16.69 15.26 24.54
C HIS A 678 -16.44 16.40 23.54
N GLU A 679 -17.02 17.56 23.83
CA GLU A 679 -16.77 18.81 23.08
C GLU A 679 -17.15 18.75 21.58
N LEU A 680 -18.22 18.02 21.24
CA LEU A 680 -18.67 17.90 19.85
C LEU A 680 -19.48 19.15 19.42
N PRO A 681 -19.12 19.78 18.28
CA PRO A 681 -19.92 20.86 17.71
C PRO A 681 -21.26 20.35 17.14
N LEU A 682 -22.11 21.28 16.70
CA LEU A 682 -23.31 20.92 15.94
C LEU A 682 -22.89 20.34 14.58
N GLY A 683 -23.52 19.24 14.15
CA GLY A 683 -23.22 18.59 12.89
C GLY A 683 -23.74 17.16 12.77
N ASP A 684 -23.55 16.56 11.60
CA ASP A 684 -23.85 15.17 11.30
C ASP A 684 -22.59 14.31 11.40
N TYR A 685 -22.69 13.22 12.16
CA TYR A 685 -21.56 12.37 12.49
C TYR A 685 -21.82 10.92 12.08
N THR A 686 -20.76 10.23 11.65
CA THR A 686 -20.74 8.78 11.51
C THR A 686 -19.70 8.22 12.47
N LEU A 687 -20.15 7.41 13.41
CA LEU A 687 -19.29 6.62 14.27
C LEU A 687 -19.03 5.27 13.62
N THR A 688 -17.76 4.86 13.54
CA THR A 688 -17.34 3.52 13.11
C THR A 688 -16.49 2.86 14.19
N VAL A 689 -16.80 1.62 14.55
CA VAL A 689 -16.05 0.83 15.54
C VAL A 689 -15.54 -0.46 14.91
N ARG A 690 -14.26 -0.78 15.09
CA ARG A 690 -13.63 -2.04 14.63
C ARG A 690 -12.94 -2.74 15.81
N ALA A 691 -13.09 -4.04 15.92
CA ALA A 691 -12.28 -4.85 16.84
C ALA A 691 -10.89 -5.09 16.25
N ILE A 692 -9.85 -5.12 17.09
CA ILE A 692 -8.47 -5.46 16.75
C ILE A 692 -8.03 -6.57 17.68
N ASN A 693 -7.47 -7.66 17.15
CA ASN A 693 -6.92 -8.75 17.98
C ASN A 693 -5.47 -8.45 18.42
N GLY A 694 -4.90 -9.33 19.25
CA GLY A 694 -3.50 -9.23 19.69
C GLY A 694 -2.44 -9.30 18.57
N TYR A 695 -2.82 -9.65 17.34
CA TYR A 695 -1.93 -9.65 16.16
C TYR A 695 -2.07 -8.38 15.29
N GLY A 696 -2.90 -7.41 15.69
CA GLY A 696 -3.15 -6.20 14.91
C GLY A 696 -4.13 -6.39 13.74
N GLN A 697 -4.72 -7.59 13.58
CA GLN A 697 -5.77 -7.79 12.56
C GLN A 697 -7.02 -7.04 12.99
N GLN A 698 -7.62 -6.30 12.06
CA GLN A 698 -8.87 -5.56 12.27
C GLN A 698 -10.06 -6.40 11.79
N GLY A 699 -11.13 -6.44 12.58
CA GLY A 699 -12.40 -7.05 12.20
C GLY A 699 -13.28 -6.09 11.40
N GLU A 700 -14.44 -6.61 11.00
CA GLU A 700 -15.45 -5.84 10.26
C GLU A 700 -15.88 -4.59 11.05
N PRO A 701 -15.96 -3.42 10.39
CA PRO A 701 -16.50 -2.21 11.00
C PRO A 701 -18.01 -2.35 11.25
N ALA A 702 -18.46 -1.89 12.41
CA ALA A 702 -19.84 -1.49 12.61
C ALA A 702 -19.91 0.04 12.59
N SER A 703 -20.87 0.61 11.85
CA SER A 703 -21.05 2.05 11.75
C SER A 703 -22.48 2.47 12.12
N VAL A 704 -22.63 3.64 12.74
CA VAL A 704 -23.91 4.26 13.05
C VAL A 704 -23.81 5.77 12.81
N ALA A 705 -24.82 6.35 12.17
CA ALA A 705 -24.93 7.80 12.00
C ALA A 705 -25.76 8.41 13.13
N PHE A 706 -25.40 9.61 13.57
CA PHE A 706 -26.17 10.42 14.51
C PHE A 706 -25.92 11.90 14.24
N SER A 707 -26.87 12.76 14.62
CA SER A 707 -26.75 14.19 14.41
C SER A 707 -26.84 14.94 15.74
N ILE A 708 -26.14 16.08 15.80
CA ILE A 708 -26.24 17.04 16.88
C ILE A 708 -26.71 18.35 16.25
N GLN A 709 -28.00 18.47 15.96
CA GLN A 709 -28.57 19.67 15.35
C GLN A 709 -30.01 19.88 15.79
N ALA A 710 -30.49 21.12 15.65
CA ALA A 710 -31.88 21.46 15.89
C ALA A 710 -32.78 20.58 15.00
N PRO A 711 -33.94 20.12 15.49
CA PRO A 711 -34.79 19.21 14.76
C PRO A 711 -35.49 19.94 13.59
N GLU A 712 -35.96 19.20 12.60
CA GLU A 712 -36.82 19.75 11.55
C GLU A 712 -38.15 20.24 12.14
N ALA A 713 -38.80 21.20 11.47
CA ALA A 713 -40.15 21.60 11.83
C ALA A 713 -41.12 20.43 11.64
N PRO A 714 -42.25 20.38 12.37
CA PRO A 714 -43.26 19.37 12.12
C PRO A 714 -43.65 19.34 10.64
N SER A 715 -43.60 18.16 10.02
CA SER A 715 -43.94 18.00 8.60
C SER A 715 -45.43 18.13 8.35
N THR A 716 -46.22 17.74 9.34
CA THR A 716 -47.68 17.89 9.36
C THR A 716 -48.14 18.25 10.78
N ILE A 717 -49.24 19.00 10.86
CA ILE A 717 -49.94 19.30 12.11
C ILE A 717 -51.38 18.84 11.92
N GLU A 718 -51.76 17.77 12.61
CA GLU A 718 -53.14 17.32 12.66
C GLU A 718 -53.93 18.24 13.61
N MET A 719 -54.99 18.85 13.09
CA MET A 719 -55.93 19.63 13.90
C MET A 719 -57.25 18.89 14.00
N THR A 720 -57.63 18.49 15.21
CA THR A 720 -58.92 17.85 15.49
C THR A 720 -59.86 18.86 16.16
N PRO A 721 -60.89 19.37 15.46
CA PRO A 721 -61.86 20.29 16.03
C PRO A 721 -62.75 19.61 17.06
N GLY A 722 -62.91 20.25 18.22
CA GLY A 722 -63.93 19.94 19.23
C GLY A 722 -64.89 21.12 19.43
N TYR A 723 -65.87 20.95 20.32
CA TYR A 723 -66.81 22.03 20.64
C TYR A 723 -66.08 23.17 21.37
N PHE A 724 -65.98 24.35 20.73
CA PHE A 724 -65.18 25.51 21.19
C PHE A 724 -63.70 25.23 21.49
N GLN A 725 -63.13 24.16 20.93
CA GLN A 725 -61.73 23.80 21.14
C GLN A 725 -61.11 23.16 19.88
N ILE A 726 -59.78 23.13 19.82
CA ILE A 726 -59.02 22.39 18.80
C ILE A 726 -57.88 21.64 19.50
N THR A 727 -57.69 20.36 19.15
CA THR A 727 -56.51 19.57 19.53
C THR A 727 -55.48 19.64 18.40
N VAL A 728 -54.23 19.93 18.73
CA VAL A 728 -53.13 20.15 17.79
C VAL A 728 -52.07 19.08 18.03
N THR A 729 -51.85 18.21 17.04
CA THR A 729 -50.92 17.08 17.11
C THR A 729 -49.89 17.18 15.97
N PRO A 730 -48.66 17.63 16.23
CA PRO A 730 -47.58 17.68 15.25
C PRO A 730 -46.94 16.31 15.00
N HIS A 731 -46.46 16.09 13.78
CA HIS A 731 -45.73 14.89 13.39
C HIS A 731 -44.41 15.26 12.69
N GLN A 732 -43.33 14.52 12.98
CA GLN A 732 -42.05 14.60 12.26
C GLN A 732 -42.08 13.77 10.97
N THR A 733 -41.25 14.12 9.99
CA THR A 733 -41.00 13.28 8.80
C THR A 733 -40.42 11.91 9.19
N VAL A 734 -39.51 11.91 10.17
CA VAL A 734 -38.91 10.71 10.77
C VAL A 734 -39.07 10.81 12.28
N TYR A 735 -39.64 9.78 12.91
CA TYR A 735 -39.84 9.77 14.36
C TYR A 735 -38.50 9.89 15.09
N ASP A 736 -38.37 10.93 15.92
CA ASP A 736 -37.23 11.15 16.81
C ASP A 736 -37.76 11.28 18.25
N ALA A 737 -37.40 10.31 19.10
CA ALA A 737 -37.85 10.26 20.49
C ALA A 737 -37.27 11.38 21.38
N SER A 738 -36.23 12.09 20.92
CA SER A 738 -35.64 13.22 21.63
C SER A 738 -36.37 14.55 21.37
N VAL A 739 -37.29 14.58 20.41
CA VAL A 739 -38.00 15.79 19.99
C VAL A 739 -39.29 15.99 20.81
N GLN A 740 -39.44 17.17 21.39
CA GLN A 740 -40.70 17.70 21.91
C GLN A 740 -41.20 18.86 21.04
N TYR A 741 -42.43 19.32 21.26
CA TYR A 741 -42.99 20.44 20.51
C TYR A 741 -43.41 21.56 21.43
N GLU A 742 -43.08 22.79 21.07
CA GLU A 742 -43.62 23.99 21.69
C GLU A 742 -44.86 24.47 20.90
N PHE A 743 -45.90 24.92 21.59
CA PHE A 743 -47.19 25.31 20.99
C PHE A 743 -47.56 26.77 21.28
N TRP A 744 -48.08 27.48 20.28
CA TRP A 744 -48.59 28.85 20.38
C TRP A 744 -49.91 29.00 19.63
N TYR A 745 -50.71 29.96 20.06
CA TYR A 745 -52.03 30.26 19.50
C TYR A 745 -52.23 31.76 19.28
N SER A 746 -52.87 32.13 18.17
CA SER A 746 -53.33 33.49 17.90
C SER A 746 -54.73 33.49 17.26
N ALA A 747 -55.54 34.48 17.59
CA ALA A 747 -56.86 34.67 16.97
C ALA A 747 -56.78 35.27 15.55
N THR A 748 -55.61 35.79 15.17
CA THR A 748 -55.33 36.35 13.85
C THR A 748 -54.02 35.78 13.33
N GLN A 749 -53.91 35.56 12.02
CA GLN A 749 -52.68 35.08 11.41
C GLN A 749 -51.53 36.06 11.67
N LEU A 750 -50.37 35.53 12.03
CA LEU A 750 -49.13 36.26 12.27
C LEU A 750 -48.11 35.83 11.23
N ALA A 751 -47.47 36.80 10.58
CA ALA A 751 -46.64 36.53 9.41
C ALA A 751 -45.19 36.14 9.73
N THR A 752 -44.68 36.47 10.93
CA THR A 752 -43.25 36.33 11.25
C THR A 752 -43.04 35.60 12.58
N ALA A 753 -41.91 34.90 12.72
CA ALA A 753 -41.54 34.26 13.99
C ALA A 753 -41.47 35.26 15.16
N ALA A 754 -41.02 36.50 14.91
CA ALA A 754 -41.01 37.57 15.90
C ALA A 754 -42.43 37.98 16.33
N ASP A 755 -43.37 38.06 15.40
CA ASP A 755 -44.79 38.30 15.71
C ASP A 755 -45.39 37.12 16.50
N ILE A 756 -45.12 35.88 16.10
CA ILE A 756 -45.58 34.68 16.83
C ILE A 756 -45.10 34.73 18.29
N GLN A 757 -43.81 34.98 18.51
CA GLN A 757 -43.24 34.99 19.85
C GLN A 757 -43.68 36.20 20.70
N SER A 758 -44.10 37.32 20.09
CA SER A 758 -44.49 38.54 20.82
C SER A 758 -46.00 38.73 20.96
N LYS A 759 -46.81 38.23 20.02
CA LYS A 759 -48.27 38.46 19.94
C LYS A 759 -49.10 37.19 20.14
N ALA A 760 -48.57 36.00 19.83
CA ALA A 760 -49.29 34.75 20.07
C ALA A 760 -49.22 34.36 21.54
N GLN A 761 -50.27 33.72 22.04
CA GLN A 761 -50.28 33.10 23.36
C GLN A 761 -49.45 31.82 23.32
N TYR A 762 -48.38 31.76 24.12
CA TYR A 762 -47.66 30.52 24.38
C TYR A 762 -48.53 29.55 25.18
N LEU A 763 -48.64 28.31 24.72
CA LEU A 763 -49.46 27.29 25.34
C LEU A 763 -48.63 26.36 26.22
N GLY A 764 -47.48 25.90 25.73
CA GLY A 764 -46.51 25.09 26.49
C GLY A 764 -45.73 24.09 25.62
N VAL A 765 -45.07 23.12 26.25
CA VAL A 765 -44.27 22.05 25.60
C VAL A 765 -44.93 20.68 25.79
N GLY A 766 -45.11 19.91 24.72
CA GLY A 766 -45.70 18.58 24.79
C GLY A 766 -45.64 17.82 23.47
N SER A 767 -46.31 16.66 23.42
CA SER A 767 -46.51 15.91 22.16
C SER A 767 -47.77 16.34 21.40
N PHE A 768 -48.72 16.98 22.09
CA PHE A 768 -49.92 17.61 21.52
C PHE A 768 -50.39 18.72 22.47
N TRP A 769 -51.29 19.59 22.00
CA TRP A 769 -51.94 20.59 22.85
C TRP A 769 -53.43 20.71 22.55
N ILE A 770 -54.24 21.00 23.58
CA ILE A 770 -55.67 21.30 23.41
C ILE A 770 -55.88 22.76 23.77
N LYS A 771 -56.38 23.57 22.83
CA LYS A 771 -56.79 24.94 23.09
C LYS A 771 -58.31 25.03 23.12
N ASP A 772 -58.84 25.37 24.29
CA ASP A 772 -60.25 25.63 24.54
C ASP A 772 -60.62 27.13 24.41
N GLY A 773 -61.89 27.45 24.59
CA GLY A 773 -62.39 28.83 24.61
C GLY A 773 -62.31 29.56 23.27
N LEU A 774 -62.23 28.82 22.16
CA LEU A 774 -62.16 29.38 20.81
C LEU A 774 -63.53 29.87 20.36
N LYS A 775 -63.58 31.07 19.76
CA LYS A 775 -64.83 31.62 19.23
C LYS A 775 -65.31 30.78 18.04
N PRO A 776 -66.58 30.36 18.00
CA PRO A 776 -67.13 29.64 16.85
C PRO A 776 -67.04 30.50 15.59
N LEU A 777 -66.85 29.84 14.44
CA LEU A 777 -66.78 30.46 13.09
C LEU A 777 -65.59 31.40 12.83
N HIS A 778 -64.65 31.52 13.77
CA HIS A 778 -63.40 32.25 13.56
C HIS A 778 -62.23 31.28 13.36
N ASP A 779 -61.32 31.63 12.46
CA ASP A 779 -60.08 30.89 12.25
C ASP A 779 -59.16 31.06 13.47
N ALA A 780 -58.74 29.95 14.06
CA ALA A 780 -57.73 29.88 15.10
C ALA A 780 -56.40 29.46 14.45
N TRP A 781 -55.36 30.25 14.68
CA TRP A 781 -54.03 30.03 14.12
C TRP A 781 -53.13 29.43 15.19
N PHE A 782 -52.52 28.29 14.88
CA PHE A 782 -51.57 27.59 15.73
C PHE A 782 -50.20 27.59 15.09
N TYR A 783 -49.20 27.81 15.91
CA TYR A 783 -47.80 27.77 15.53
C TYR A 783 -47.12 26.74 16.41
N VAL A 784 -46.44 25.77 15.79
CA VAL A 784 -45.78 24.68 16.50
C VAL A 784 -44.34 24.59 16.01
N ARG A 785 -43.38 24.41 16.91
CA ARG A 785 -41.99 24.13 16.51
C ARG A 785 -41.45 22.96 17.30
N SER A 786 -40.60 22.18 16.65
CA SER A 786 -39.90 21.05 17.24
C SER A 786 -38.72 21.56 18.06
N VAL A 787 -38.43 20.89 19.17
CA VAL A 787 -37.36 21.23 20.10
C VAL A 787 -36.65 19.96 20.55
N ASN A 788 -35.32 19.94 20.49
CA ASN A 788 -34.47 18.93 21.11
C ASN A 788 -33.36 19.62 21.92
N LEU A 789 -32.39 18.87 22.43
CA LEU A 789 -31.26 19.42 23.19
C LEU A 789 -30.39 20.40 22.37
N ALA A 790 -30.35 20.26 21.05
CA ALA A 790 -29.51 21.06 20.16
C ALA A 790 -30.16 22.37 19.70
N GLY A 791 -31.49 22.50 19.81
CA GLY A 791 -32.16 23.75 19.49
C GLY A 791 -33.63 23.59 19.14
N LYS A 792 -34.14 24.57 18.38
CA LYS A 792 -35.57 24.68 18.01
C LYS A 792 -35.69 24.85 16.50
N SER A 793 -36.67 24.21 15.90
CA SER A 793 -36.99 24.37 14.48
C SER A 793 -37.61 25.75 14.20
N VAL A 794 -37.80 26.07 12.91
CA VAL A 794 -38.78 27.09 12.51
C VAL A 794 -40.20 26.68 12.91
N PHE A 795 -41.10 27.65 13.02
CA PHE A 795 -42.51 27.37 13.29
C PHE A 795 -43.18 26.78 12.05
N ALA A 796 -43.93 25.70 12.23
CA ALA A 796 -44.97 25.25 11.31
C ALA A 796 -46.31 25.90 11.73
N GLU A 797 -47.03 26.45 10.76
CA GLU A 797 -48.34 27.07 10.96
C GLU A 797 -49.45 26.08 10.58
N ALA A 798 -50.53 26.08 11.35
CA ALA A 798 -51.76 25.39 11.01
C ALA A 798 -52.96 26.25 11.46
N SER A 799 -54.01 26.32 10.66
CA SER A 799 -55.26 27.00 11.04
C SER A 799 -56.48 26.11 10.95
N GLY A 800 -57.37 26.27 11.93
CA GLY A 800 -58.61 25.50 12.00
C GLY A 800 -59.72 26.30 12.65
N ARG A 801 -60.97 25.89 12.39
CA ARG A 801 -62.14 26.44 13.08
C ARG A 801 -62.63 25.44 14.12
N PRO A 802 -62.95 25.86 15.35
CA PRO A 802 -63.56 24.97 16.32
C PRO A 802 -64.92 24.47 15.81
N GLY A 803 -65.29 23.24 16.18
CA GLY A 803 -66.58 22.66 15.80
C GLY A 803 -67.75 23.39 16.49
N MET A 804 -68.83 23.65 15.75
CA MET A 804 -70.08 24.18 16.32
C MET A 804 -70.99 23.10 16.90
N THR A 805 -70.69 21.84 16.64
CA THR A 805 -71.50 20.69 17.04
C THR A 805 -70.70 19.77 17.95
N ARG A 806 -71.35 19.31 19.02
CA ARG A 806 -70.81 18.34 20.00
C ARG A 806 -70.57 16.93 19.43
N LYS A 807 -70.44 16.75 18.11
CA LYS A 807 -70.25 15.43 17.49
C LYS A 807 -68.76 15.08 17.43
N GLY A 808 -68.25 14.56 18.53
CA GLY A 808 -67.04 13.76 18.55
C GLY A 808 -67.27 12.40 17.87
N ILE A 809 -66.24 11.98 17.12
CA ILE A 809 -65.75 10.60 16.97
C ILE A 809 -66.76 9.58 16.45
N TRP A 810 -66.82 9.34 15.14
CA TRP A 810 -67.30 8.08 14.53
C TRP A 810 -66.90 7.99 13.04
N ILE A 811 -65.66 7.63 12.67
CA ILE A 811 -65.33 6.91 11.41
C ILE A 811 -64.04 6.11 11.67
N PHE A 812 -64.13 4.85 12.09
CA PHE A 812 -64.13 3.60 11.30
C PHE A 812 -62.79 3.26 10.62
N LEU A 813 -62.14 2.25 11.22
CA LEU A 813 -61.26 1.29 10.56
C LEU A 813 -61.98 0.63 9.38
N ARG A 814 -61.40 0.69 8.18
CA ARG A 814 -61.40 -0.30 7.08
C ARG A 814 -60.87 0.37 5.82
N ASP A 815 -59.57 0.26 5.58
CA ASP A 815 -58.95 -0.62 4.56
C ASP A 815 -57.42 -0.68 4.80
#